data_AF-A0A7K6VF46-F1
#
_entry.id   AF-A0A7K6VF46-F1
#
_cell.length_a   1.000
_cell.length_b   1.000
_cell.length_c   1.000
_cell.angle_alpha   90.00
_cell.angle_beta   90.00
_cell.angle_gamma   90.00
#
_symmetry.space_group_name_H-M   'P 1'
#
loop_
_entity.id
_entity.type
_entity.pdbx_description
1 polymer ?
#
loop_
_entity_poly.entity_id
_entity_poly.type
_entity_poly.pdbx_seq_one_letter_code
_entity_poly.pdbx_strand_id
1 'polypeptide(L)'
;MARWLPRSTDLTRFCQKLNRVKTLEDDMMETSFNRCLSTIDLTLLGIGGMVGSGLYVLTGTVAKEIAGPAVIVSFIIAGFASLLAALCYAEFGARVPKTGSAYMFTYVSVGEIWAFLIGWNVLLEYMIGGAAVARAWSGYLDSIFNHKIKNFTETHVGAWQVPFLAHYPDFLAAAILLVATAFISFGAKVSSWLNHVFSAISMGVILFILIMGFVLAQPKNWSTQEGGFAPYGVSGIMAGTATCFYAFVGFDVIAASSEEARNPQRAVPRAIAFSLGLATGAYILVSVVLTLMVPWHTLDPDSALADAFYRRGYAWAGFLVAAGSICAMNTVLLSNLFSLPRIVYAMAEDGLFFQVFSRVHPRTQVPVIGIVVFGLLMALLALVFDLEALVQFLSIGTLLAYTFVAASIIILRFQQQKGDVSAPVASGQPNPEPREGPSSGELKEYESFSDKLQLVDRDKSKEQREPGQLKAAFEPYLEFLSDFYPGEVVTVAVVTLMVSAICLCSILVFGNTHLHLPTWSYSLLLVLFSLGFLLSLLLIWAHEQQHSTQTFQIPLVPLSPALSIILNIYLMLKLSYMTWLRFAVWLLLGLLVYFGYGIWHSKENRREPRPQPVSARYVVFPGGSLEERVQAVQPSSQPATGLPDTDTDDCKR
;
A
#
# COMPACT_ATOMS: atom_id res chain seq x y z
N MET A 1 -8.15 46.28 11.98
CA MET A 1 -7.61 45.13 11.22
C MET A 1 -7.47 43.90 12.12
N ALA A 2 -8.55 43.34 12.67
CA ALA A 2 -8.47 42.20 13.60
C ALA A 2 -9.77 41.34 13.58
N ARG A 3 -10.29 41.01 12.38
CA ARG A 3 -11.51 40.20 12.21
C ARG A 3 -11.37 39.03 11.23
N TRP A 4 -10.14 38.67 10.84
CA TRP A 4 -9.88 37.63 9.84
C TRP A 4 -9.00 36.46 10.35
N LEU A 5 -8.78 36.35 11.65
CA LEU A 5 -8.17 35.15 12.22
C LEU A 5 -9.28 34.16 12.57
N PRO A 6 -9.31 32.93 12.00
CA PRO A 6 -10.26 31.91 12.42
C PRO A 6 -10.12 31.67 13.92
N ARG A 7 -11.24 31.56 14.65
CA ARG A 7 -11.22 31.27 16.09
C ARG A 7 -10.49 29.94 16.29
N SER A 8 -9.72 29.80 17.38
CA SER A 8 -8.97 28.57 17.70
C SER A 8 -9.86 27.32 17.66
N THR A 9 -11.15 27.45 18.01
CA THR A 9 -12.16 26.39 17.94
C THR A 9 -12.51 25.95 16.52
N ASP A 10 -12.45 26.85 15.54
CA ASP A 10 -12.71 26.53 14.14
C ASP A 10 -11.50 25.82 13.53
N LEU A 11 -10.29 26.20 13.95
CA LEU A 11 -9.05 25.55 13.54
C LEU A 11 -8.95 24.12 14.11
N THR A 12 -9.29 23.92 15.40
CA THR A 12 -9.29 22.59 16.00
C THR A 12 -10.35 21.67 15.39
N ARG A 13 -11.57 22.18 15.13
CA ARG A 13 -12.58 21.43 14.38
C ARG A 13 -12.12 21.10 12.97
N PHE A 14 -11.47 22.03 12.28
CA PHE A 14 -10.93 21.78 10.94
C PHE A 14 -9.84 20.69 10.97
N CYS A 15 -8.88 20.75 11.90
CA CYS A 15 -7.88 19.70 12.07
C CYS A 15 -8.51 18.35 12.44
N GLN A 16 -9.54 18.33 13.28
CA GLN A 16 -10.28 17.10 13.60
C GLN A 16 -10.94 16.50 12.36
N LYS A 17 -11.52 17.33 11.48
CA LYS A 17 -12.11 16.85 10.22
C LYS A 17 -11.08 16.18 9.31
N LEU A 18 -9.85 16.70 9.26
CA LEU A 18 -8.79 16.18 8.40
C LEU A 18 -8.18 14.87 8.90
N ASN A 19 -8.14 14.67 10.22
CA ASN A 19 -7.51 13.52 10.86
C ASN A 19 -8.52 12.44 11.30
N ARG A 20 -9.71 12.38 10.68
CA ARG A 20 -10.69 11.33 11.00
C ARG A 20 -10.17 9.96 10.59
N VAL A 21 -10.26 9.01 11.51
CA VAL A 21 -9.84 7.63 11.30
C VAL A 21 -11.07 6.77 11.06
N LYS A 22 -10.99 5.87 10.09
CA LYS A 22 -12.08 4.93 9.81
C LYS A 22 -12.16 3.89 10.94
N THR A 23 -13.32 3.81 11.61
CA THR A 23 -13.54 2.80 12.65
C THR A 23 -13.75 1.43 12.02
N LEU A 24 -13.05 0.43 12.57
CA LEU A 24 -13.22 -0.98 12.20
C LEU A 24 -14.42 -1.53 12.98
N GLU A 25 -15.63 -1.50 12.42
CA GLU A 25 -16.81 -2.16 13.00
C GLU A 25 -16.73 -3.69 12.76
N ASP A 26 -17.36 -4.50 13.63
CA ASP A 26 -17.32 -5.98 13.62
C ASP A 26 -17.75 -6.64 12.28
N ASP A 27 -18.38 -5.88 11.37
CA ASP A 27 -18.69 -6.25 9.97
C ASP A 27 -17.44 -6.38 9.06
N MET A 28 -16.22 -6.42 9.62
CA MET A 28 -14.97 -6.62 8.86
C MET A 28 -14.99 -7.89 7.99
N MET A 29 -15.81 -8.88 8.33
CA MET A 29 -15.99 -10.11 7.56
C MET A 29 -17.07 -10.05 6.48
N GLU A 30 -17.95 -9.05 6.50
CA GLU A 30 -18.91 -8.82 5.41
C GLU A 30 -18.17 -8.25 4.20
N THR A 31 -17.96 -9.12 3.21
CA THR A 31 -17.26 -8.80 1.96
C THR A 31 -18.28 -8.67 0.83
N SER A 32 -18.11 -7.63 0.01
CA SER A 32 -18.92 -7.47 -1.21
C SER A 32 -18.51 -8.45 -2.31
N PHE A 33 -17.30 -9.01 -2.19
CA PHE A 33 -16.72 -9.98 -3.12
C PHE A 33 -16.74 -11.42 -2.57
N ASN A 34 -16.81 -12.40 -3.47
CA ASN A 34 -16.71 -13.82 -3.12
C ASN A 34 -15.26 -14.19 -2.81
N ARG A 35 -15.04 -14.86 -1.66
CA ARG A 35 -13.72 -15.38 -1.27
C ARG A 35 -13.35 -16.63 -2.07
N CYS A 36 -12.76 -16.45 -3.25
CA CYS A 36 -12.41 -17.55 -4.15
C CYS A 36 -10.90 -17.82 -4.29
N LEU A 37 -10.04 -16.82 -4.06
CA LEU A 37 -8.61 -16.90 -4.36
C LEU A 37 -7.86 -17.74 -3.33
N SER A 38 -7.07 -18.70 -3.83
CA SER A 38 -6.13 -19.49 -3.03
C SER A 38 -4.78 -18.79 -2.90
N THR A 39 -3.92 -19.29 -2.00
CA THR A 39 -2.53 -18.79 -1.88
C THR A 39 -1.77 -18.90 -3.21
N ILE A 40 -2.04 -19.95 -4.00
CA ILE A 40 -1.38 -20.16 -5.30
C ILE A 40 -1.84 -19.10 -6.31
N ASP A 41 -3.15 -18.84 -6.37
CA ASP A 41 -3.72 -17.80 -7.25
C ASP A 41 -3.16 -16.42 -6.88
N LEU A 42 -3.05 -16.11 -5.59
CA LEU A 42 -2.44 -14.88 -5.09
C LEU A 42 -0.95 -14.79 -5.44
N THR A 43 -0.18 -15.88 -5.33
CA THR A 43 1.23 -15.88 -5.77
C THR A 43 1.37 -15.66 -7.27
N LEU A 44 0.53 -16.30 -8.09
CA LEU A 44 0.54 -16.12 -9.54
C LEU A 44 0.14 -14.70 -9.95
N LEU A 45 -0.81 -14.10 -9.21
CA LEU A 45 -1.22 -12.70 -9.38
C LEU A 45 -0.05 -11.76 -9.04
N GLY A 46 0.65 -11.98 -7.93
CA GLY A 46 1.81 -11.16 -7.54
C GLY A 46 2.99 -11.29 -8.49
N ILE A 47 3.35 -12.51 -8.90
CA ILE A 47 4.40 -12.74 -9.90
C ILE A 47 4.00 -12.10 -11.23
N GLY A 48 2.77 -12.31 -11.68
CA GLY A 48 2.26 -11.70 -12.91
C GLY A 48 2.14 -10.17 -12.86
N GLY A 49 2.08 -9.58 -11.67
CA GLY A 49 2.10 -8.13 -11.45
C GLY A 49 3.52 -7.54 -11.42
N MET A 50 4.48 -8.27 -10.84
CA MET A 50 5.89 -7.83 -10.77
C MET A 50 6.67 -8.12 -12.05
N VAL A 51 6.48 -9.31 -12.63
CA VAL A 51 7.20 -9.79 -13.81
C VAL A 51 6.56 -9.23 -15.08
N GLY A 52 7.15 -8.16 -15.60
CA GLY A 52 6.75 -7.56 -16.87
C GLY A 52 7.86 -6.75 -17.50
N SER A 53 7.59 -5.48 -17.80
CA SER A 53 8.58 -4.59 -18.42
C SER A 53 9.83 -4.36 -17.56
N GLY A 54 9.72 -4.49 -16.24
CA GLY A 54 10.87 -4.46 -15.33
C GLY A 54 11.91 -5.54 -15.63
N LEU A 55 11.46 -6.77 -15.92
CA LEU A 55 12.37 -7.90 -16.20
C LEU A 55 12.86 -7.86 -17.64
N TYR A 56 11.94 -7.65 -18.58
CA TYR A 56 12.22 -7.84 -20.00
C TYR A 56 12.89 -6.66 -20.70
N VAL A 57 12.63 -5.43 -20.25
CA VAL A 57 13.14 -4.20 -20.87
C VAL A 57 14.12 -3.51 -19.92
N LEU A 58 13.67 -3.17 -18.72
CA LEU A 58 14.44 -2.32 -17.81
C LEU A 58 15.78 -2.94 -17.39
N THR A 59 15.85 -4.27 -17.22
CA THR A 59 17.10 -4.99 -16.96
C THR A 59 18.18 -4.66 -18.01
N GLY A 60 17.79 -4.58 -19.29
CA GLY A 60 18.68 -4.25 -20.39
C GLY A 60 19.16 -2.81 -20.36
N THR A 61 18.23 -1.87 -20.17
CA THR A 61 18.51 -0.43 -20.06
C THR A 61 19.48 -0.14 -18.90
N VAL A 62 19.20 -0.68 -17.70
CA VAL A 62 20.03 -0.47 -16.52
C VAL A 62 21.41 -1.12 -16.68
N ALA A 63 21.47 -2.31 -17.28
CA ALA A 63 22.73 -3.00 -17.55
C ALA A 63 23.61 -2.21 -18.54
N LYS A 64 23.04 -1.60 -19.58
CA LYS A 64 23.80 -0.86 -20.59
C LYS A 64 24.22 0.53 -20.11
N GLU A 65 23.26 1.30 -19.56
CA GLU A 65 23.40 2.75 -19.40
C GLU A 65 23.80 3.18 -17.99
N ILE A 66 23.56 2.35 -16.96
CA ILE A 66 23.65 2.80 -15.56
C ILE A 66 24.64 1.99 -14.71
N ALA A 67 24.54 0.66 -14.74
CA ALA A 67 25.24 -0.20 -13.76
C ALA A 67 26.25 -1.17 -14.39
N GLY A 68 26.14 -1.51 -15.67
CA GLY A 68 26.95 -2.59 -16.25
C GLY A 68 26.55 -3.95 -15.67
N PRO A 69 27.49 -4.92 -15.59
CA PRO A 69 27.27 -6.21 -14.92
C PRO A 69 26.89 -6.08 -13.45
N ALA A 70 27.25 -4.97 -12.79
CA ALA A 70 26.90 -4.69 -11.40
C ALA A 70 25.39 -4.43 -11.17
N VAL A 71 24.57 -4.44 -12.24
CA VAL A 71 23.09 -4.45 -12.14
C VAL A 71 22.58 -5.57 -11.22
N ILE A 72 23.34 -6.66 -11.08
CA ILE A 72 23.04 -7.76 -10.15
C ILE A 72 22.99 -7.25 -8.70
N VAL A 73 23.97 -6.43 -8.31
CA VAL A 73 24.01 -5.82 -6.97
C VAL A 73 22.87 -4.83 -6.82
N SER A 74 22.56 -4.08 -7.87
CA SER A 74 21.41 -3.16 -7.87
C SER A 74 20.09 -3.87 -7.59
N PHE A 75 19.84 -5.02 -8.22
CA PHE A 75 18.65 -5.84 -7.98
C PHE A 75 18.63 -6.49 -6.59
N ILE A 76 19.78 -6.91 -6.05
CA ILE A 76 19.86 -7.44 -4.68
C ILE A 76 19.43 -6.37 -3.66
N ILE A 77 19.97 -5.15 -3.78
CA ILE A 77 19.63 -4.06 -2.87
C ILE A 77 18.15 -3.65 -3.05
N ALA A 78 17.68 -3.56 -4.30
CA ALA A 78 16.28 -3.23 -4.59
C ALA A 78 15.30 -4.30 -4.08
N GLY A 79 15.64 -5.58 -4.22
CA GLY A 79 14.84 -6.70 -3.70
C GLY A 79 14.80 -6.72 -2.18
N PHE A 80 15.92 -6.40 -1.51
CA PHE A 80 15.94 -6.26 -0.05
C PHE A 80 15.09 -5.09 0.44
N ALA A 81 15.19 -3.92 -0.19
CA ALA A 81 14.35 -2.76 0.13
C ALA A 81 12.86 -3.08 -0.07
N SER A 82 12.53 -3.75 -1.17
CA SER A 82 11.17 -4.18 -1.49
C SER A 82 10.65 -5.23 -0.50
N LEU A 83 11.51 -6.13 0.00
CA LEU A 83 11.13 -7.13 0.99
C LEU A 83 10.71 -6.50 2.32
N LEU A 84 11.43 -5.47 2.78
CA LEU A 84 11.05 -4.75 4.00
C LEU A 84 9.69 -4.06 3.85
N ALA A 85 9.43 -3.44 2.69
CA ALA A 85 8.13 -2.84 2.39
C ALA A 85 7.03 -3.92 2.29
N ALA A 86 7.30 -5.02 1.59
CA ALA A 86 6.37 -6.12 1.39
C ALA A 86 5.96 -6.80 2.70
N LEU A 87 6.87 -6.92 3.66
CA LEU A 87 6.55 -7.39 5.01
C LEU A 87 5.56 -6.43 5.72
N CYS A 88 5.72 -5.11 5.55
CA CYS A 88 4.76 -4.10 6.04
C CYS A 88 3.37 -4.30 5.45
N TYR A 89 3.28 -4.52 4.14
CA TYR A 89 2.03 -4.83 3.45
C TYR A 89 1.43 -6.17 3.87
N ALA A 90 2.26 -7.19 4.12
CA ALA A 90 1.81 -8.52 4.51
C ALA A 90 1.09 -8.51 5.87
N GLU A 91 1.61 -7.79 6.85
CA GLU A 91 0.94 -7.65 8.15
C GLU A 91 -0.35 -6.85 8.04
N PHE A 92 -0.36 -5.74 7.31
CA PHE A 92 -1.57 -4.96 7.09
C PHE A 92 -2.66 -5.73 6.34
N GLY A 93 -2.31 -6.41 5.24
CA GLY A 93 -3.25 -7.23 4.47
C GLY A 93 -3.77 -8.44 5.24
N ALA A 94 -3.04 -8.91 6.24
CA ALA A 94 -3.52 -9.95 7.17
C ALA A 94 -4.43 -9.40 8.28
N ARG A 95 -4.19 -8.16 8.74
CA ARG A 95 -4.98 -7.51 9.82
C ARG A 95 -6.27 -6.86 9.31
N VAL A 96 -6.23 -6.22 8.13
CA VAL A 96 -7.33 -5.45 7.55
C VAL A 96 -7.66 -5.99 6.15
N PRO A 97 -8.41 -7.12 6.05
CA PRO A 97 -8.69 -7.80 4.78
C PRO A 97 -9.85 -7.14 4.00
N LYS A 98 -9.73 -5.83 3.72
CA LYS A 98 -10.67 -5.06 2.89
C LYS A 98 -9.97 -4.60 1.62
N THR A 99 -10.74 -4.47 0.53
CA THR A 99 -10.24 -3.88 -0.72
C THR A 99 -9.85 -2.42 -0.49
N GLY A 100 -8.63 -2.03 -0.89
CA GLY A 100 -8.16 -0.64 -0.76
C GLY A 100 -6.65 -0.46 -0.57
N SER A 101 -5.88 -1.54 -0.36
CA SER A 101 -4.41 -1.49 -0.24
C SER A 101 -3.93 -0.38 0.71
N ALA A 102 -2.87 0.35 0.36
CA ALA A 102 -2.27 1.43 1.14
C ALA A 102 -3.26 2.51 1.60
N TYR A 103 -4.28 2.84 0.79
CA TYR A 103 -5.31 3.82 1.13
C TYR A 103 -6.06 3.41 2.41
N MET A 104 -6.55 2.17 2.46
CA MET A 104 -7.31 1.66 3.61
C MET A 104 -6.42 1.56 4.85
N PHE A 105 -5.16 1.15 4.66
CA PHE A 105 -4.20 1.02 5.76
C PHE A 105 -3.92 2.35 6.44
N THR A 106 -3.73 3.42 5.66
CA THR A 106 -3.54 4.77 6.20
C THR A 106 -4.84 5.37 6.77
N TYR A 107 -6.00 5.04 6.21
CA TYR A 107 -7.28 5.54 6.72
C TYR A 107 -7.63 5.01 8.11
N VAL A 108 -7.23 3.78 8.40
CA VAL A 108 -7.46 3.13 9.70
C VAL A 108 -6.43 3.53 10.77
N SER A 109 -5.27 4.06 10.39
CA SER A 109 -4.17 4.33 11.33
C SER A 109 -3.83 5.82 11.52
N VAL A 110 -3.79 6.59 10.44
CA VAL A 110 -3.27 7.98 10.43
C VAL A 110 -4.39 9.00 10.27
N GLY A 111 -5.33 8.76 9.35
CA GLY A 111 -6.51 9.62 9.15
C GLY A 111 -6.86 9.93 7.70
N GLU A 112 -7.96 10.66 7.52
CA GLU A 112 -8.67 10.86 6.25
C GLU A 112 -7.85 11.59 5.17
N ILE A 113 -7.22 12.73 5.49
CA ILE A 113 -6.45 13.49 4.51
C ILE A 113 -5.25 12.69 3.99
N TRP A 114 -4.55 12.00 4.88
CA TRP A 114 -3.41 11.17 4.53
C TRP A 114 -3.85 9.94 3.74
N ALA A 115 -4.96 9.33 4.12
CA ALA A 115 -5.58 8.26 3.33
C ALA A 115 -5.87 8.74 1.91
N PHE A 116 -6.55 9.88 1.74
CA PHE A 116 -6.85 10.42 0.42
C PHE A 116 -5.57 10.68 -0.40
N LEU A 117 -4.55 11.31 0.19
CA LEU A 117 -3.28 11.59 -0.51
C LEU A 117 -2.58 10.31 -0.97
N ILE A 118 -2.55 9.27 -0.12
CA ILE A 118 -1.99 7.98 -0.47
C ILE A 118 -2.85 7.27 -1.52
N GLY A 119 -4.18 7.29 -1.41
CA GLY A 119 -5.08 6.75 -2.43
C GLY A 119 -4.95 7.46 -3.78
N TRP A 120 -4.81 8.78 -3.77
CA TRP A 120 -4.56 9.61 -4.95
C TRP A 120 -3.21 9.31 -5.62
N ASN A 121 -2.21 9.00 -4.80
CA ASN A 121 -0.90 8.56 -5.27
C ASN A 121 -0.94 7.13 -5.84
N VAL A 122 -1.66 6.21 -5.20
CA VAL A 122 -1.86 4.85 -5.71
C VAL A 122 -2.66 4.86 -7.02
N LEU A 123 -3.64 5.75 -7.17
CA LEU A 123 -4.37 5.95 -8.43
C LEU A 123 -3.39 6.30 -9.56
N LEU A 124 -2.47 7.25 -9.31
CA LEU A 124 -1.43 7.63 -10.25
C LEU A 124 -0.49 6.46 -10.54
N GLU A 125 -0.09 5.71 -9.52
CA GLU A 125 0.80 4.57 -9.62
C GLU A 125 0.28 3.54 -10.64
N TYR A 126 -0.95 3.06 -10.46
CA TYR A 126 -1.52 2.09 -11.40
C TYR A 126 -1.77 2.68 -12.80
N MET A 127 -2.11 3.97 -12.89
CA MET A 127 -2.32 4.66 -14.17
C MET A 127 -1.02 4.79 -14.97
N ILE A 128 0.07 5.22 -14.34
CA ILE A 128 1.39 5.31 -14.96
C ILE A 128 1.96 3.92 -15.22
N GLY A 129 1.78 2.97 -14.29
CA GLY A 129 2.22 1.58 -14.46
C GLY A 129 1.60 0.93 -15.70
N GLY A 130 0.30 1.10 -15.92
CA GLY A 130 -0.36 0.64 -17.15
C GLY A 130 0.21 1.30 -18.41
N ALA A 131 0.43 2.62 -18.38
CA ALA A 131 1.02 3.35 -19.50
C ALA A 131 2.47 2.93 -19.81
N ALA A 132 3.29 2.76 -18.77
CA ALA A 132 4.69 2.33 -18.89
C ALA A 132 4.79 0.92 -19.47
N VAL A 133 3.94 0.00 -19.04
CA VAL A 133 3.90 -1.37 -19.58
C VAL A 133 3.47 -1.37 -21.05
N ALA A 134 2.48 -0.57 -21.43
CA ALA A 134 2.06 -0.44 -22.83
C ALA A 134 3.17 0.17 -23.71
N ARG A 135 3.92 1.15 -23.19
CA ARG A 135 5.09 1.72 -23.88
C ARG A 135 6.21 0.70 -24.05
N ALA A 136 6.51 -0.08 -23.01
CA ALA A 136 7.48 -1.16 -23.09
C ALA A 136 7.05 -2.24 -24.09
N TRP A 137 5.77 -2.58 -24.13
CA TRP A 137 5.21 -3.52 -25.11
C TRP A 137 5.42 -3.02 -26.54
N SER A 138 5.10 -1.75 -26.79
CA SER A 138 5.24 -1.11 -28.10
C SER A 138 6.69 -1.05 -28.55
N GLY A 139 7.60 -0.59 -27.69
CA GLY A 139 9.04 -0.54 -27.97
C GLY A 139 9.63 -1.93 -28.25
N TYR A 140 9.21 -2.93 -27.48
CA TYR A 140 9.64 -4.30 -27.69
C TYR A 140 9.18 -4.86 -29.05
N LEU A 141 7.91 -4.63 -29.41
CA LEU A 141 7.39 -5.06 -30.71
C LEU A 141 8.11 -4.31 -31.86
N ASP A 142 8.33 -3.00 -31.70
CA ASP A 142 9.02 -2.18 -32.68
C ASP A 142 10.46 -2.63 -32.93
N SER A 143 11.21 -2.99 -31.88
CA SER A 143 12.55 -3.55 -32.02
C SER A 143 12.57 -4.86 -32.82
N ILE A 144 11.61 -5.78 -32.61
CA ILE A 144 11.48 -7.01 -33.41
C ILE A 144 11.30 -6.71 -34.91
N PHE A 145 10.61 -5.61 -35.23
CA PHE A 145 10.41 -5.15 -36.60
C PHE A 145 11.51 -4.19 -37.10
N ASN A 146 12.68 -4.13 -36.44
CA ASN A 146 13.79 -3.24 -36.74
C ASN A 146 13.41 -1.75 -36.75
N HIS A 147 12.67 -1.31 -35.72
CA HIS A 147 12.24 0.07 -35.49
C HIS A 147 11.41 0.71 -36.62
N LYS A 148 10.71 -0.11 -37.41
CA LYS A 148 9.90 0.37 -38.54
C LYS A 148 8.69 1.19 -38.09
N ILE A 149 8.10 0.89 -36.94
CA ILE A 149 6.90 1.57 -36.44
C ILE A 149 7.28 2.96 -35.93
N LYS A 150 8.41 3.06 -35.21
CA LYS A 150 9.00 4.35 -34.83
C LYS A 150 9.35 5.19 -36.06
N ASN A 151 10.06 4.63 -37.04
CA ASN A 151 10.44 5.33 -38.26
C ASN A 151 9.20 5.81 -39.07
N PHE A 152 8.15 4.99 -39.15
CA PHE A 152 6.90 5.38 -39.80
C PHE A 152 6.23 6.56 -39.10
N THR A 153 6.19 6.54 -37.76
CA THR A 153 5.56 7.59 -36.97
C THR A 153 6.36 8.89 -37.04
N GLU A 154 7.68 8.82 -36.90
CA GLU A 154 8.57 9.99 -37.02
C GLU A 154 8.49 10.64 -38.40
N THR A 155 8.37 9.85 -39.47
CA THR A 155 8.27 10.37 -40.85
C THR A 155 6.93 11.02 -41.17
N HIS A 156 5.81 10.54 -40.61
CA HIS A 156 4.47 11.04 -40.95
C HIS A 156 3.91 12.05 -39.95
N VAL A 157 4.22 11.93 -38.66
CA VAL A 157 3.66 12.75 -37.58
C VAL A 157 4.68 13.77 -37.05
N GLY A 158 5.98 13.53 -37.29
CA GLY A 158 7.07 14.40 -36.89
C GLY A 158 7.55 14.14 -35.46
N ALA A 159 8.84 14.39 -35.22
CA ALA A 159 9.45 14.26 -33.90
C ALA A 159 9.17 15.50 -33.03
N TRP A 160 8.81 15.26 -31.77
CA TRP A 160 8.67 16.31 -30.77
C TRP A 160 10.03 16.56 -30.10
N GLN A 161 10.49 17.81 -30.12
CA GLN A 161 11.72 18.24 -29.45
C GLN A 161 11.44 18.92 -28.10
N VAL A 162 10.42 18.44 -27.38
CA VAL A 162 10.09 18.97 -26.06
C VAL A 162 10.69 18.04 -25.01
N PRO A 163 11.59 18.50 -24.12
CA PRO A 163 12.27 17.65 -23.14
C PRO A 163 11.33 16.98 -22.11
N PHE A 164 10.05 17.34 -22.11
CA PHE A 164 9.03 16.79 -21.21
C PHE A 164 8.19 15.68 -21.83
N LEU A 165 8.03 15.65 -23.15
CA LEU A 165 7.17 14.70 -23.87
C LEU A 165 8.03 13.62 -24.55
N ALA A 166 7.40 12.52 -24.94
CA ALA A 166 8.02 11.52 -25.79
C ALA A 166 8.53 12.14 -27.10
N HIS A 167 9.61 11.57 -27.64
CA HIS A 167 10.19 12.01 -28.91
C HIS A 167 9.20 11.85 -30.08
N TYR A 168 8.30 10.87 -29.98
CA TYR A 168 7.21 10.65 -30.92
C TYR A 168 5.96 10.18 -30.16
N PRO A 169 4.75 10.51 -30.65
CA PRO A 169 3.53 9.97 -30.07
C PRO A 169 3.36 8.48 -30.39
N ASP A 170 3.23 7.64 -29.36
CA ASP A 170 3.12 6.19 -29.55
C ASP A 170 1.67 5.72 -29.71
N PHE A 171 1.19 5.71 -30.96
CA PHE A 171 -0.15 5.27 -31.30
C PHE A 171 -0.38 3.78 -31.02
N LEU A 172 0.67 2.96 -31.11
CA LEU A 172 0.58 1.52 -30.89
C LEU A 172 0.31 1.23 -29.42
N ALA A 173 1.09 1.84 -28.51
CA ALA A 173 0.88 1.72 -27.06
C ALA A 173 -0.55 2.16 -26.66
N ALA A 174 -1.01 3.29 -27.19
CA ALA A 174 -2.37 3.79 -26.95
C ALA A 174 -3.44 2.82 -27.47
N ALA A 175 -3.27 2.27 -28.68
CA ALA A 175 -4.22 1.34 -29.28
C ALA A 175 -4.38 0.05 -28.45
N ILE A 176 -3.28 -0.52 -27.96
CA ILE A 176 -3.32 -1.75 -27.14
C ILE A 176 -4.00 -1.49 -25.80
N LEU A 177 -3.75 -0.34 -25.18
CA LEU A 177 -4.44 0.06 -23.96
C LEU A 177 -5.95 0.18 -24.17
N LEU A 178 -6.39 0.78 -25.29
CA LEU A 178 -7.81 0.87 -25.62
C LEU A 178 -8.42 -0.52 -25.87
N VAL A 179 -7.70 -1.41 -26.55
CA VAL A 179 -8.14 -2.80 -26.76
C VAL A 179 -8.24 -3.56 -25.44
N ALA A 180 -7.25 -3.45 -24.55
CA ALA A 180 -7.25 -4.07 -23.23
C ALA A 180 -8.39 -3.51 -22.35
N THR A 181 -8.65 -2.20 -22.43
CA THR A 181 -9.75 -1.52 -21.73
C THR A 181 -11.10 -2.05 -22.21
N ALA A 182 -11.29 -2.17 -23.53
CA ALA A 182 -12.50 -2.75 -24.10
C ALA A 182 -12.67 -4.21 -23.67
N PHE A 183 -11.59 -5.00 -23.70
CA PHE A 183 -11.60 -6.41 -23.30
C PHE A 183 -12.03 -6.61 -21.85
N ILE A 184 -11.46 -5.86 -20.90
CA ILE A 184 -11.80 -5.95 -19.47
C ILE A 184 -13.24 -5.50 -19.20
N SER A 185 -13.75 -4.55 -20.00
CA SER A 185 -15.14 -4.07 -19.88
C SER A 185 -16.19 -5.15 -20.14
N PHE A 186 -15.85 -6.22 -20.90
CA PHE A 186 -16.76 -7.32 -21.19
C PHE A 186 -16.91 -8.36 -20.06
N GLY A 187 -16.03 -8.34 -19.05
CA GLY A 187 -16.23 -9.13 -17.83
C GLY A 187 -14.95 -9.67 -17.17
N ALA A 188 -14.97 -9.71 -15.83
CA ALA A 188 -13.84 -10.10 -15.00
C ALA A 188 -13.40 -11.57 -15.15
N LYS A 189 -14.35 -12.51 -15.37
CA LYS A 189 -14.06 -13.95 -15.40
C LYS A 189 -13.13 -14.34 -16.56
N VAL A 190 -13.41 -13.82 -17.76
CA VAL A 190 -12.60 -14.11 -18.96
C VAL A 190 -11.22 -13.48 -18.83
N SER A 191 -11.17 -12.24 -18.31
CA SER A 191 -9.90 -11.53 -18.08
C SER A 191 -9.01 -12.26 -17.08
N SER A 192 -9.56 -12.75 -15.96
CA SER A 192 -8.80 -13.48 -14.94
C SER A 192 -8.22 -14.79 -15.48
N TRP A 193 -9.01 -15.58 -16.21
CA TRP A 193 -8.51 -16.83 -16.81
C TRP A 193 -7.37 -16.57 -17.81
N LEU A 194 -7.53 -15.58 -18.68
CA LEU A 194 -6.52 -15.21 -19.66
C LEU A 194 -5.24 -14.71 -18.98
N ASN A 195 -5.37 -13.94 -17.90
CA ASN A 195 -4.25 -13.48 -17.08
C ASN A 195 -3.44 -14.66 -16.49
N HIS A 196 -4.13 -15.71 -16.01
CA HIS A 196 -3.46 -16.90 -15.48
C HIS A 196 -2.68 -17.65 -16.57
N VAL A 197 -3.25 -17.77 -17.77
CA VAL A 197 -2.57 -18.42 -18.91
C VAL A 197 -1.32 -17.64 -19.31
N PHE A 198 -1.40 -16.32 -19.45
CA PHE A 198 -0.25 -15.50 -19.82
C PHE A 198 0.85 -15.50 -18.75
N SER A 199 0.48 -15.43 -17.47
CA SER A 199 1.43 -15.54 -16.36
C SER A 199 2.15 -16.89 -16.36
N ALA A 200 1.43 -18.00 -16.60
CA ALA A 200 2.03 -19.33 -16.68
C ALA A 200 3.01 -19.46 -17.86
N ILE A 201 2.66 -18.92 -19.03
CA ILE A 201 3.56 -18.89 -20.20
C ILE A 201 4.81 -18.07 -19.88
N SER A 202 4.65 -16.88 -19.30
CA SER A 202 5.78 -16.02 -18.92
C SER A 202 6.75 -16.73 -17.99
N MET A 203 6.24 -17.45 -16.99
CA MET A 203 7.07 -18.19 -16.03
C MET A 203 7.85 -19.32 -16.72
N GLY A 204 7.22 -20.02 -17.66
CA GLY A 204 7.88 -21.03 -18.49
C GLY A 204 9.00 -20.43 -19.36
N VAL A 205 8.77 -19.26 -19.94
CA VAL A 205 9.79 -18.56 -20.75
C VAL A 205 10.95 -18.06 -19.90
N ILE A 206 10.71 -17.59 -18.67
CA ILE A 206 11.81 -17.24 -17.74
C ILE A 206 12.68 -18.46 -17.46
N LEU A 207 12.07 -19.60 -17.14
CA LEU A 207 12.83 -20.83 -16.91
C LEU A 207 13.66 -21.23 -18.14
N PHE A 208 13.10 -21.09 -19.34
CA PHE A 208 13.82 -21.29 -20.59
C PHE A 208 15.02 -20.34 -20.75
N ILE A 209 14.84 -19.04 -20.50
CA ILE A 209 15.91 -18.03 -20.55
C ILE A 209 17.05 -18.42 -19.60
N LEU A 210 16.72 -18.86 -18.39
CA LEU A 210 17.72 -19.28 -17.41
C LEU A 210 18.50 -20.49 -17.91
N ILE A 211 17.82 -21.56 -18.34
CA ILE A 211 18.47 -22.80 -18.77
C ILE A 211 19.36 -22.56 -20.00
N MET A 212 18.78 -22.02 -21.08
CA MET A 212 19.54 -21.79 -22.32
C MET A 212 20.60 -20.71 -22.15
N GLY A 213 20.31 -19.68 -21.37
CA GLY A 213 21.23 -18.59 -21.16
C GLY A 213 22.46 -18.98 -20.35
N PHE A 214 22.32 -19.85 -19.34
CA PHE A 214 23.49 -20.42 -18.64
C PHE A 214 24.34 -21.31 -19.56
N VAL A 215 23.72 -22.04 -20.49
CA VAL A 215 24.47 -22.83 -21.50
C VAL A 215 25.28 -21.92 -22.44
N LEU A 216 24.77 -20.72 -22.73
CA LEU A 216 25.38 -19.75 -23.64
C LEU A 216 26.31 -18.75 -22.95
N ALA A 217 26.39 -18.77 -21.61
CA ALA A 217 27.13 -17.83 -20.79
C ALA A 217 28.64 -17.90 -21.02
N GLN A 218 29.28 -16.74 -21.17
CA GLN A 218 30.73 -16.63 -21.34
C GLN A 218 31.32 -15.73 -20.23
N PRO A 219 32.05 -16.31 -19.25
CA PRO A 219 32.66 -15.55 -18.15
C PRO A 219 33.61 -14.44 -18.60
N LYS A 220 34.13 -14.51 -19.84
CA LYS A 220 34.96 -13.46 -20.43
C LYS A 220 34.25 -12.10 -20.51
N ASN A 221 32.92 -12.08 -20.61
CA ASN A 221 32.14 -10.84 -20.72
C ASN A 221 32.17 -9.98 -19.43
N TRP A 222 32.60 -10.55 -18.30
CA TRP A 222 32.85 -9.80 -17.05
C TRP A 222 34.32 -9.43 -16.85
N SER A 223 35.21 -9.81 -17.78
CA SER A 223 36.63 -9.51 -17.67
C SER A 223 36.92 -8.02 -17.78
N THR A 224 38.08 -7.60 -17.27
CA THR A 224 38.55 -6.21 -17.35
C THR A 224 38.67 -5.70 -18.80
N GLN A 225 38.79 -6.61 -19.78
CA GLN A 225 38.87 -6.27 -21.21
C GLN A 225 37.55 -5.67 -21.73
N GLU A 226 36.41 -6.05 -21.15
CA GLU A 226 35.07 -5.62 -21.56
C GLU A 226 34.49 -4.52 -20.64
N GLY A 227 35.34 -3.87 -19.83
CA GLY A 227 34.94 -2.82 -18.87
C GLY A 227 34.75 -3.29 -17.42
N GLY A 228 34.95 -4.59 -17.14
CA GLY A 228 34.89 -5.15 -15.79
C GLY A 228 33.47 -5.24 -15.20
N PHE A 229 33.37 -5.62 -13.93
CA PHE A 229 32.09 -5.88 -13.27
C PHE A 229 31.29 -4.61 -12.97
N ALA A 230 31.94 -3.52 -12.53
CA ALA A 230 31.28 -2.29 -12.08
C ALA A 230 31.86 -1.04 -12.79
N PRO A 231 31.58 -0.85 -14.09
CA PRO A 231 32.16 0.25 -14.88
C PRO A 231 31.78 1.64 -14.36
N TYR A 232 30.56 1.79 -13.84
CA TYR A 232 30.03 3.06 -13.32
C TYR A 232 30.25 3.23 -11.79
N GLY A 233 31.00 2.30 -11.18
CA GLY A 233 31.29 2.30 -9.74
C GLY A 233 30.05 2.21 -8.85
N VAL A 234 30.22 2.56 -7.57
CA VAL A 234 29.14 2.50 -6.56
C VAL A 234 28.01 3.48 -6.88
N SER A 235 28.32 4.61 -7.51
CA SER A 235 27.32 5.60 -7.92
C SER A 235 26.33 5.01 -8.93
N GLY A 236 26.83 4.31 -9.95
CA GLY A 236 26.00 3.61 -10.93
C GLY A 236 25.17 2.48 -10.30
N ILE A 237 25.74 1.72 -9.36
CA ILE A 237 25.00 0.68 -8.65
C ILE A 237 23.79 1.26 -7.90
N MET A 238 23.98 2.37 -7.16
CA MET A 238 22.90 3.00 -6.40
C MET A 238 21.85 3.67 -7.29
N ALA A 239 22.26 4.30 -8.39
CA ALA A 239 21.32 4.85 -9.39
C ALA A 239 20.52 3.72 -10.06
N GLY A 240 21.18 2.60 -10.38
CA GLY A 240 20.56 1.39 -10.89
C GLY A 240 19.55 0.81 -9.89
N THR A 241 19.85 0.79 -8.59
CA THR A 241 18.93 0.31 -7.55
C THR A 241 17.61 1.09 -7.54
N ALA A 242 17.64 2.42 -7.64
CA ALA A 242 16.42 3.24 -7.66
C ALA A 242 15.55 2.94 -8.89
N THR A 243 16.18 2.64 -10.02
CA THR A 243 15.50 2.27 -11.26
C THR A 243 14.97 0.83 -11.18
N CYS A 244 15.79 -0.14 -10.76
CA CYS A 244 15.43 -1.55 -10.56
C CYS A 244 14.32 -1.74 -9.53
N PHE A 245 14.12 -0.81 -8.60
CA PHE A 245 13.00 -0.83 -7.65
C PHE A 245 11.65 -0.92 -8.36
N TYR A 246 11.50 -0.28 -9.53
CA TYR A 246 10.31 -0.40 -10.38
C TYR A 246 9.94 -1.86 -10.67
N ALA A 247 10.93 -2.73 -10.86
CA ALA A 247 10.71 -4.13 -11.22
C ALA A 247 10.05 -4.94 -10.09
N PHE A 248 10.08 -4.43 -8.86
CA PHE A 248 9.45 -5.05 -7.69
C PHE A 248 8.08 -4.46 -7.35
N VAL A 249 7.64 -3.43 -8.06
CA VAL A 249 6.28 -2.88 -7.92
C VAL A 249 5.27 -3.92 -8.43
N GLY A 250 4.19 -4.14 -7.69
CA GLY A 250 3.13 -5.09 -8.05
C GLY A 250 2.82 -6.18 -7.01
N PHE A 251 3.65 -6.35 -5.97
CA PHE A 251 3.30 -7.27 -4.87
C PHE A 251 2.09 -6.77 -4.06
N ASP A 252 1.86 -5.46 -4.05
CA ASP A 252 0.76 -4.79 -3.36
C ASP A 252 -0.61 -5.11 -3.97
N VAL A 253 -0.66 -5.60 -5.22
CA VAL A 253 -1.87 -6.16 -5.85
C VAL A 253 -2.42 -7.34 -5.03
N ILE A 254 -1.55 -8.11 -4.38
CA ILE A 254 -1.95 -9.21 -3.47
C ILE A 254 -2.71 -8.63 -2.27
N ALA A 255 -2.21 -7.54 -1.69
CA ALA A 255 -2.86 -6.86 -0.57
C ALA A 255 -4.19 -6.22 -0.98
N ALA A 256 -4.26 -5.65 -2.20
CA ALA A 256 -5.49 -5.11 -2.79
C ALA A 256 -6.56 -6.21 -3.00
N SER A 257 -6.14 -7.45 -3.24
CA SER A 257 -7.01 -8.61 -3.46
C SER A 257 -7.27 -9.44 -2.20
N SER A 258 -6.91 -8.93 -1.01
CA SER A 258 -7.07 -9.63 0.26
C SER A 258 -8.53 -9.97 0.60
N GLU A 259 -9.50 -9.16 0.16
CA GLU A 259 -10.94 -9.40 0.38
C GLU A 259 -11.46 -10.64 -0.38
N GLU A 260 -10.83 -11.00 -1.49
CA GLU A 260 -11.18 -12.18 -2.30
C GLU A 260 -10.44 -13.46 -1.87
N ALA A 261 -9.52 -13.35 -0.90
CA ALA A 261 -8.74 -14.49 -0.42
C ALA A 261 -9.58 -15.39 0.50
N ARG A 262 -9.48 -16.72 0.33
CA ARG A 262 -10.17 -17.69 1.21
C ARG A 262 -9.78 -17.58 2.67
N ASN A 263 -8.48 -17.33 2.94
CA ASN A 263 -7.94 -17.15 4.27
C ASN A 263 -6.90 -16.01 4.23
N PRO A 264 -7.33 -14.74 4.35
CA PRO A 264 -6.44 -13.59 4.18
C PRO A 264 -5.33 -13.55 5.23
N GLN A 265 -5.61 -13.95 6.48
CA GLN A 265 -4.62 -13.87 7.58
C GLN A 265 -3.35 -14.69 7.32
N ARG A 266 -3.46 -15.79 6.57
CA ARG A 266 -2.33 -16.69 6.26
C ARG A 266 -1.94 -16.70 4.78
N ALA A 267 -2.91 -16.57 3.87
CA ALA A 267 -2.64 -16.64 2.44
C ALA A 267 -1.92 -15.39 1.94
N VAL A 268 -2.33 -14.19 2.37
CA VAL A 268 -1.74 -12.93 1.91
C VAL A 268 -0.24 -12.83 2.27
N PRO A 269 0.18 -13.05 3.53
CA PRO A 269 1.60 -12.98 3.88
C PRO A 269 2.47 -14.01 3.15
N ARG A 270 1.97 -15.26 3.04
CA ARG A 270 2.69 -16.32 2.32
C ARG A 270 2.81 -15.98 0.84
N ALA A 271 1.75 -15.47 0.23
CA ALA A 271 1.75 -15.12 -1.18
C ALA A 271 2.70 -13.96 -1.50
N ILE A 272 2.72 -12.91 -0.66
CA ILE A 272 3.66 -11.79 -0.80
C ILE A 272 5.11 -12.29 -0.68
N ALA A 273 5.42 -13.09 0.36
CA ALA A 273 6.77 -13.60 0.56
C ALA A 273 7.26 -14.49 -0.59
N PHE A 274 6.42 -15.45 -1.05
CA PHE A 274 6.79 -16.34 -2.14
C PHE A 274 6.91 -15.61 -3.48
N SER A 275 5.96 -14.74 -3.82
CA SER A 275 5.98 -14.00 -5.08
C SER A 275 7.21 -13.09 -5.17
N LEU A 276 7.52 -12.34 -4.10
CA LEU A 276 8.67 -11.44 -4.09
C LEU A 276 10.00 -12.20 -4.09
N GLY A 277 10.10 -13.30 -3.34
CA GLY A 277 11.30 -14.15 -3.34
C GLY A 277 11.59 -14.75 -4.72
N LEU A 278 10.55 -15.27 -5.39
CA LEU A 278 10.66 -15.81 -6.75
C LEU A 278 11.00 -14.72 -7.77
N ALA A 279 10.36 -13.54 -7.69
CA ALA A 279 10.68 -12.41 -8.54
C ALA A 279 12.14 -11.96 -8.36
N THR A 280 12.59 -11.77 -7.11
CA THR A 280 13.98 -11.38 -6.80
C THR A 280 14.99 -12.38 -7.36
N GLY A 281 14.74 -13.68 -7.17
CA GLY A 281 15.58 -14.72 -7.75
C GLY A 281 15.62 -14.66 -9.27
N ALA A 282 14.46 -14.50 -9.93
CA ALA A 282 14.38 -14.37 -11.38
C ALA A 282 15.14 -13.15 -11.90
N TYR A 283 14.96 -11.97 -11.28
CA TYR A 283 15.68 -10.74 -11.65
C TYR A 283 17.20 -10.88 -11.57
N ILE A 284 17.70 -11.45 -10.47
CA ILE A 284 19.12 -11.67 -10.26
C ILE A 284 19.67 -12.65 -11.31
N LEU A 285 19.01 -13.81 -11.47
CA LEU A 285 19.49 -14.86 -12.37
C LEU A 285 19.42 -14.43 -13.84
N VAL A 286 18.35 -13.76 -14.26
CA VAL A 286 18.22 -13.23 -15.63
C VAL A 286 19.27 -12.15 -15.89
N SER A 287 19.55 -11.27 -14.92
CA SER A 287 20.61 -10.26 -15.04
C SER A 287 22.00 -10.88 -15.19
N VAL A 288 22.30 -11.94 -14.42
CA VAL A 288 23.54 -12.71 -14.54
C VAL A 288 23.66 -13.31 -15.94
N VAL A 289 22.60 -13.99 -16.40
CA VAL A 289 22.56 -14.63 -17.71
C VAL A 289 22.74 -13.61 -18.83
N LEU A 290 22.00 -12.51 -18.82
CA LEU A 290 22.04 -11.48 -19.86
C LEU A 290 23.45 -10.90 -20.02
N THR A 291 24.07 -10.50 -18.90
CA THR A 291 25.40 -9.85 -18.90
C THR A 291 26.54 -10.83 -19.16
N LEU A 292 26.33 -12.14 -18.97
CA LEU A 292 27.29 -13.18 -19.34
C LEU A 292 27.13 -13.67 -20.77
N MET A 293 25.93 -13.61 -21.35
CA MET A 293 25.72 -14.05 -22.74
C MET A 293 26.32 -13.10 -23.76
N VAL A 294 26.18 -11.79 -23.53
CA VAL A 294 26.59 -10.73 -24.47
C VAL A 294 27.24 -9.58 -23.71
N PRO A 295 28.28 -8.93 -24.26
CA PRO A 295 28.89 -7.74 -23.64
C PRO A 295 27.87 -6.62 -23.41
N TRP A 296 27.85 -6.09 -22.18
CA TRP A 296 26.84 -5.15 -21.68
C TRP A 296 26.71 -3.86 -22.49
N HIS A 297 27.81 -3.35 -23.04
CA HIS A 297 27.83 -2.10 -23.83
C HIS A 297 27.15 -2.25 -25.20
N THR A 298 26.99 -3.48 -25.69
CA THR A 298 26.38 -3.73 -27.00
C THR A 298 24.88 -3.97 -26.93
N LEU A 299 24.30 -4.19 -25.75
CA LEU A 299 22.88 -4.55 -25.59
C LEU A 299 21.95 -3.53 -26.26
N ASP A 300 20.86 -3.99 -26.85
CA ASP A 300 19.75 -3.11 -27.22
C ASP A 300 18.88 -2.83 -25.98
N PRO A 301 18.70 -1.56 -25.54
CA PRO A 301 17.92 -1.24 -24.34
C PRO A 301 16.43 -1.64 -24.44
N ASP A 302 15.83 -1.67 -25.63
CA ASP A 302 14.39 -1.94 -25.79
C ASP A 302 14.05 -3.44 -25.79
N SER A 303 15.01 -4.30 -26.16
CA SER A 303 14.77 -5.74 -26.37
C SER A 303 15.95 -6.64 -25.96
N ALA A 304 16.72 -6.22 -24.94
CA ALA A 304 18.00 -6.82 -24.58
C ALA A 304 18.01 -8.35 -24.50
N LEU A 305 16.98 -8.96 -23.89
CA LEU A 305 16.91 -10.42 -23.73
C LEU A 305 16.73 -11.16 -25.04
N ALA A 306 15.83 -10.73 -25.93
CA ALA A 306 15.64 -11.40 -27.22
C ALA A 306 16.83 -11.16 -28.14
N ASP A 307 17.33 -9.93 -28.19
CA ASP A 307 18.51 -9.54 -28.96
C ASP A 307 19.75 -10.35 -28.55
N ALA A 308 19.93 -10.64 -27.26
CA ALA A 308 21.01 -11.49 -26.79
C ALA A 308 21.00 -12.89 -27.44
N PHE A 309 19.83 -13.51 -27.63
CA PHE A 309 19.74 -14.81 -28.32
C PHE A 309 19.94 -14.68 -29.84
N TYR A 310 19.46 -13.62 -30.46
CA TYR A 310 19.67 -13.35 -31.89
C TYR A 310 21.16 -13.23 -32.22
N ARG A 311 21.92 -12.47 -31.43
CA ARG A 311 23.37 -12.27 -31.62
C ARG A 311 24.20 -13.52 -31.41
N ARG A 312 23.71 -14.45 -30.58
CA ARG A 312 24.34 -15.76 -30.38
C ARG A 312 23.99 -16.77 -31.47
N GLY A 313 23.18 -16.39 -32.47
CA GLY A 313 22.79 -17.22 -33.60
C GLY A 313 21.54 -18.08 -33.37
N TYR A 314 20.83 -17.91 -32.24
CA TYR A 314 19.64 -18.69 -31.88
C TYR A 314 18.36 -17.89 -32.10
N ALA A 315 18.03 -17.62 -33.36
CA ALA A 315 16.87 -16.80 -33.73
C ALA A 315 15.52 -17.36 -33.23
N TRP A 316 15.35 -18.68 -33.21
CA TRP A 316 14.15 -19.33 -32.68
C TRP A 316 13.98 -19.10 -31.17
N ALA A 317 15.08 -19.06 -30.42
CA ALA A 317 15.07 -18.79 -29.00
C ALA A 317 14.73 -17.32 -28.74
N GLY A 318 15.26 -16.40 -29.55
CA GLY A 318 14.89 -14.98 -29.52
C GLY A 318 13.38 -14.77 -29.71
N PHE A 319 12.76 -15.46 -30.68
CA PHE A 319 11.32 -15.38 -30.89
C PHE A 319 10.50 -15.92 -29.70
N LEU A 320 10.93 -17.02 -29.09
CA LEU A 320 10.28 -17.57 -27.90
C LEU A 320 10.33 -16.60 -26.72
N VAL A 321 11.49 -15.96 -26.51
CA VAL A 321 11.68 -14.94 -25.48
C VAL A 321 10.80 -13.71 -25.75
N ALA A 322 10.72 -13.29 -27.01
CA ALA A 322 9.86 -12.20 -27.43
C ALA A 322 8.37 -12.48 -27.15
N ALA A 323 7.88 -13.67 -27.53
CA ALA A 323 6.51 -14.08 -27.25
C ALA A 323 6.22 -14.12 -25.74
N GLY A 324 7.17 -14.62 -24.93
CA GLY A 324 7.05 -14.62 -23.47
C GLY A 324 6.99 -13.21 -22.88
N SER A 325 7.79 -12.27 -23.39
CA SER A 325 7.79 -10.88 -22.93
C SER A 325 6.44 -10.19 -23.19
N ILE A 326 5.84 -10.41 -24.36
CA ILE A 326 4.53 -9.88 -24.75
C ILE A 326 3.44 -10.44 -23.83
N CYS A 327 3.48 -11.74 -23.54
CA CYS A 327 2.57 -12.37 -22.58
C CYS A 327 2.73 -11.79 -21.16
N ALA A 328 3.97 -11.61 -20.70
CA ALA A 328 4.27 -11.04 -19.38
C ALA A 328 3.74 -9.61 -19.26
N MET A 329 4.04 -8.75 -20.23
CA MET A 329 3.58 -7.37 -20.27
C MET A 329 2.05 -7.27 -20.35
N ASN A 330 1.39 -8.12 -21.14
CA ASN A 330 -0.07 -8.19 -21.15
C ASN A 330 -0.66 -8.57 -19.79
N THR A 331 0.00 -9.45 -19.05
CA THR A 331 -0.42 -9.86 -17.69
C THR A 331 -0.44 -8.65 -16.75
N VAL A 332 0.67 -7.89 -16.70
CA VAL A 332 0.76 -6.67 -15.87
C VAL A 332 -0.25 -5.61 -16.33
N LEU A 333 -0.39 -5.41 -17.64
CA LEU A 333 -1.32 -4.43 -18.22
C LEU A 333 -2.77 -4.71 -17.79
N LEU A 334 -3.21 -5.97 -17.91
CA LEU A 334 -4.54 -6.38 -17.51
C LEU A 334 -4.73 -6.27 -15.99
N SER A 335 -3.70 -6.63 -15.21
CA SER A 335 -3.70 -6.49 -13.74
C SER A 335 -3.91 -5.02 -13.30
N ASN A 336 -3.21 -4.08 -13.94
CA ASN A 336 -3.31 -2.65 -13.62
C ASN A 336 -4.69 -2.06 -13.98
N LEU A 337 -5.20 -2.38 -15.17
CA LEU A 337 -6.54 -1.97 -15.62
C LEU A 337 -7.66 -2.59 -14.77
N PHE A 338 -7.42 -3.75 -14.17
CA PHE A 338 -8.37 -4.40 -13.28
C PHE A 338 -8.34 -3.83 -11.86
N SER A 339 -7.15 -3.51 -11.34
CA SER A 339 -6.95 -3.07 -9.94
C SER A 339 -7.32 -1.60 -9.74
N LEU A 340 -6.96 -0.71 -10.67
CA LEU A 340 -7.18 0.72 -10.52
C LEU A 340 -8.65 1.11 -10.30
N PRO A 341 -9.62 0.64 -11.09
CA PRO A 341 -11.03 1.02 -10.91
C PRO A 341 -11.61 0.55 -9.56
N ARG A 342 -11.05 -0.50 -8.93
CA ARG A 342 -11.49 -1.00 -7.62
C ARG A 342 -11.05 -0.09 -6.48
N ILE A 343 -9.84 0.45 -6.56
CA ILE A 343 -9.34 1.43 -5.60
C ILE A 343 -10.17 2.71 -5.68
N VAL A 344 -10.45 3.16 -6.91
CA VAL A 344 -11.30 4.34 -7.13
C VAL A 344 -12.75 4.09 -6.66
N TYR A 345 -13.27 2.88 -6.89
CA TYR A 345 -14.57 2.46 -6.34
C TYR A 345 -14.58 2.55 -4.81
N ALA A 346 -13.56 2.03 -4.12
CA ALA A 346 -13.47 2.10 -2.66
C ALA A 346 -13.39 3.55 -2.13
N MET A 347 -12.60 4.41 -2.78
CA MET A 347 -12.53 5.84 -2.44
C MET A 347 -13.84 6.58 -2.70
N ALA A 348 -14.55 6.24 -3.78
CA ALA A 348 -15.85 6.82 -4.11
C ALA A 348 -16.94 6.32 -3.17
N GLU A 349 -16.87 5.06 -2.74
CA GLU A 349 -17.75 4.48 -1.73
C GLU A 349 -17.58 5.19 -0.39
N ASP A 350 -16.36 5.54 0.03
CA ASP A 350 -16.11 6.32 1.24
C ASP A 350 -16.52 7.82 1.11
N GLY A 351 -16.92 8.25 -0.08
CA GLY A 351 -17.34 9.62 -0.36
C GLY A 351 -16.19 10.60 -0.57
N LEU A 352 -14.95 10.11 -0.57
CA LEU A 352 -13.74 10.91 -0.77
C LEU A 352 -13.46 11.20 -2.25
N PHE A 353 -14.04 10.40 -3.15
CA PHE A 353 -13.96 10.61 -4.60
C PHE A 353 -15.36 10.69 -5.25
N PHE A 354 -15.42 11.13 -6.50
CA PHE A 354 -16.69 11.37 -7.19
C PHE A 354 -17.58 10.11 -7.22
N GLN A 355 -18.84 10.24 -6.78
CA GLN A 355 -19.80 9.12 -6.67
C GLN A 355 -20.12 8.41 -7.99
N VAL A 356 -19.80 9.01 -9.14
CA VAL A 356 -20.00 8.37 -10.45
C VAL A 356 -19.20 7.06 -10.55
N PHE A 357 -18.03 7.00 -9.91
CA PHE A 357 -17.14 5.83 -9.94
C PHE A 357 -17.56 4.70 -8.98
N SER A 358 -18.52 4.92 -8.08
CA SER A 358 -19.05 3.86 -7.23
C SER A 358 -20.13 3.01 -7.91
N ARG A 359 -20.46 3.29 -9.18
CA ARG A 359 -21.49 2.54 -9.93
C ARG A 359 -20.90 1.29 -10.58
N VAL A 360 -21.42 0.13 -10.21
CA VAL A 360 -21.05 -1.19 -10.78
C VAL A 360 -22.10 -1.62 -11.82
N HIS A 361 -21.64 -2.18 -12.95
CA HIS A 361 -22.54 -2.64 -14.00
C HIS A 361 -23.19 -3.98 -13.64
N PRO A 362 -24.53 -4.14 -13.76
CA PRO A 362 -25.25 -5.29 -13.19
C PRO A 362 -24.90 -6.64 -13.83
N ARG A 363 -24.53 -6.68 -15.11
CA ARG A 363 -24.19 -7.94 -15.80
C ARG A 363 -22.74 -8.37 -15.63
N THR A 364 -21.82 -7.40 -15.58
CA THR A 364 -20.38 -7.67 -15.59
C THR A 364 -19.76 -7.57 -14.20
N GLN A 365 -20.49 -6.99 -13.23
CA GLN A 365 -20.06 -6.82 -11.84
C GLN A 365 -18.72 -6.07 -11.71
N VAL A 366 -18.43 -5.18 -12.68
CA VAL A 366 -17.23 -4.32 -12.70
C VAL A 366 -17.62 -2.84 -12.85
N PRO A 367 -16.84 -1.90 -12.30
CA PRO A 367 -17.06 -0.46 -12.46
C PRO A 367 -16.60 0.02 -13.85
N VAL A 368 -17.43 -0.23 -14.87
CA VAL A 368 -17.13 0.05 -16.29
C VAL A 368 -16.74 1.51 -16.54
N ILE A 369 -17.38 2.47 -15.85
CA ILE A 369 -17.06 3.90 -16.01
C ILE A 369 -15.61 4.17 -15.58
N GLY A 370 -15.16 3.59 -14.47
CA GLY A 370 -13.78 3.69 -14.02
C GLY A 370 -12.82 3.06 -15.03
N ILE A 371 -13.12 1.86 -15.51
CA ILE A 371 -12.30 1.17 -16.53
C ILE A 371 -12.11 2.04 -17.77
N VAL A 372 -13.19 2.59 -18.33
CA VAL A 372 -13.14 3.38 -19.57
C VAL A 372 -12.43 4.71 -19.36
N VAL A 373 -12.75 5.46 -18.29
CA VAL A 373 -12.15 6.77 -18.04
C VAL A 373 -10.66 6.65 -17.76
N PHE A 374 -10.27 5.76 -16.84
CA PHE A 374 -8.85 5.59 -16.52
C PHE A 374 -8.08 4.85 -17.61
N GLY A 375 -8.70 3.93 -18.34
CA GLY A 375 -8.09 3.30 -19.51
C GLY A 375 -7.79 4.30 -20.63
N LEU A 376 -8.69 5.26 -20.88
CA LEU A 376 -8.46 6.37 -21.80
C LEU A 376 -7.33 7.29 -21.31
N LEU A 377 -7.30 7.62 -20.02
CA LEU A 377 -6.21 8.42 -19.43
C LEU A 377 -4.87 7.69 -19.53
N MET A 378 -4.81 6.39 -19.24
CA MET A 378 -3.61 5.57 -19.44
C MET A 378 -3.16 5.60 -20.90
N ALA A 379 -4.08 5.44 -21.86
CA ALA A 379 -3.77 5.48 -23.28
C ALA A 379 -3.21 6.84 -23.72
N LEU A 380 -3.76 7.93 -23.18
CA LEU A 380 -3.23 9.28 -23.40
C LEU A 380 -1.83 9.45 -22.81
N LEU A 381 -1.58 8.94 -21.60
CA LEU A 381 -0.26 9.00 -20.99
C LEU A 381 0.76 8.18 -21.78
N ALA A 382 0.39 6.98 -22.23
CA ALA A 382 1.24 6.15 -23.09
C ALA A 382 1.51 6.84 -24.44
N LEU A 383 0.54 7.55 -25.01
CA LEU A 383 0.73 8.29 -26.25
C LEU A 383 1.75 9.43 -26.10
N VAL A 384 1.71 10.15 -24.96
CA VAL A 384 2.40 11.44 -24.81
C VAL A 384 3.75 11.33 -24.10
N PHE A 385 3.92 10.36 -23.20
CA PHE A 385 5.09 10.27 -22.33
C PHE A 385 6.02 9.12 -22.67
N ASP A 386 7.30 9.34 -22.40
CA ASP A 386 8.32 8.32 -22.61
C ASP A 386 8.38 7.31 -21.47
N LEU A 387 8.87 6.09 -21.76
CA LEU A 387 8.96 4.99 -20.80
C LEU A 387 9.78 5.37 -19.58
N GLU A 388 10.95 5.99 -19.77
CA GLU A 388 11.83 6.39 -18.65
C GLU A 388 11.16 7.42 -17.74
N ALA A 389 10.50 8.43 -18.35
CA ALA A 389 9.77 9.46 -17.62
C ALA A 389 8.61 8.88 -16.80
N LEU A 390 7.87 7.91 -17.38
CA LEU A 390 6.79 7.20 -16.69
C LEU A 390 7.35 6.37 -15.53
N VAL A 391 8.40 5.57 -15.74
CA VAL A 391 9.01 4.73 -14.70
C VAL A 391 9.56 5.55 -13.54
N GLN A 392 10.30 6.63 -13.81
CA GLN A 392 10.82 7.49 -12.73
C GLN A 392 9.68 8.16 -11.94
N PHE A 393 8.62 8.59 -12.63
CA PHE A 393 7.47 9.23 -12.00
C PHE A 393 6.61 8.25 -11.20
N LEU A 394 6.54 6.99 -11.63
CA LEU A 394 5.92 5.92 -10.87
C LEU A 394 6.68 5.62 -9.58
N SER A 395 8.01 5.47 -9.66
CA SER A 395 8.84 5.07 -8.52
C SER A 395 8.73 6.04 -7.34
N ILE A 396 8.67 7.36 -7.57
CA ILE A 396 8.49 8.32 -6.46
C ILE A 396 7.16 8.12 -5.74
N GLY A 397 6.09 7.83 -6.48
CA GLY A 397 4.77 7.57 -5.92
C GLY A 397 4.78 6.31 -5.07
N THR A 398 5.25 5.19 -5.61
CA THR A 398 5.29 3.92 -4.89
C THR A 398 6.15 4.00 -3.62
N LEU A 399 7.35 4.62 -3.71
CA LEU A 399 8.24 4.79 -2.55
C LEU A 399 7.60 5.65 -1.44
N LEU A 400 6.82 6.68 -1.80
CA LEU A 400 6.08 7.47 -0.83
C LEU A 400 4.97 6.62 -0.18
N ALA A 401 4.20 5.87 -0.96
CA ALA A 401 3.17 4.98 -0.43
C ALA A 401 3.76 3.96 0.55
N TYR A 402 4.90 3.37 0.23
CA TYR A 402 5.55 2.37 1.07
C TYR A 402 6.10 2.97 2.37
N THR A 403 6.64 4.18 2.30
CA THR A 403 7.06 4.94 3.50
C THR A 403 5.87 5.17 4.45
N PHE A 404 4.71 5.58 3.93
CA PHE A 404 3.52 5.81 4.75
C PHE A 404 2.93 4.51 5.31
N VAL A 405 2.93 3.41 4.55
CA VAL A 405 2.50 2.10 5.08
C VAL A 405 3.44 1.62 6.18
N ALA A 406 4.76 1.79 6.03
CA ALA A 406 5.73 1.47 7.07
C ALA A 406 5.56 2.33 8.34
N ALA A 407 5.23 3.62 8.19
CA ALA A 407 4.90 4.47 9.34
C ALA A 407 3.57 4.05 10.00
N SER A 408 2.56 3.75 9.18
CA SER A 408 1.22 3.32 9.61
C SER A 408 1.29 2.03 10.43
N ILE A 409 2.16 1.07 10.10
CA ILE A 409 2.24 -0.21 10.82
C ILE A 409 2.87 -0.03 12.21
N ILE A 410 3.83 0.89 12.33
CA ILE A 410 4.38 1.24 13.64
C ILE A 410 3.23 1.83 14.46
N ILE A 411 2.54 2.86 13.97
CA ILE A 411 1.44 3.50 14.70
C ILE A 411 0.37 2.48 15.12
N LEU A 412 -0.07 1.61 14.20
CA LEU A 412 -1.12 0.62 14.48
C LEU A 412 -0.72 -0.37 15.58
N ARG A 413 0.56 -0.75 15.71
CA ARG A 413 1.01 -1.70 16.75
C ARG A 413 1.00 -1.14 18.17
N PHE A 414 0.95 0.18 18.30
CA PHE A 414 0.98 0.87 19.59
C PHE A 414 -0.30 1.68 19.85
N GLN A 415 -1.29 1.60 18.96
CA GLN A 415 -2.63 2.15 19.18
C GLN A 415 -3.50 1.15 19.93
N GLN A 416 -4.33 1.66 20.85
CA GLN A 416 -5.34 0.86 21.52
C GLN A 416 -6.50 0.56 20.57
N GLN A 417 -6.95 -0.70 20.55
CA GLN A 417 -8.16 -1.08 19.83
C GLN A 417 -9.35 -0.48 20.55
N LYS A 418 -10.00 0.52 19.92
CA LYS A 418 -11.07 1.33 20.52
C LYS A 418 -12.40 0.57 20.72
N GLY A 419 -12.39 -0.76 20.76
CA GLY A 419 -13.56 -1.64 20.75
C GLY A 419 -13.91 -2.33 22.08
N ASP A 420 -12.99 -2.40 23.05
CA ASP A 420 -13.22 -3.16 24.29
C ASP A 420 -13.58 -2.30 25.51
N VAL A 421 -14.35 -1.22 25.32
CA VAL A 421 -15.20 -0.74 26.41
C VAL A 421 -16.42 -1.65 26.41
N SER A 422 -16.27 -2.81 27.04
CA SER A 422 -17.35 -3.71 27.37
C SER A 422 -18.49 -2.87 27.96
N ALA A 423 -19.60 -2.78 27.22
CA ALA A 423 -20.86 -2.36 27.79
C ALA A 423 -21.07 -3.17 29.07
N PRO A 424 -21.44 -2.55 30.21
CA PRO A 424 -21.66 -3.29 31.43
C PRO A 424 -22.73 -4.35 31.14
N VAL A 425 -22.31 -5.61 31.20
CA VAL A 425 -23.20 -6.77 31.04
C VAL A 425 -24.29 -6.60 32.09
N ALA A 426 -25.49 -6.29 31.63
CA ALA A 426 -26.70 -6.32 32.46
C ALA A 426 -27.03 -7.79 32.78
N SER A 427 -26.24 -8.41 33.66
CA SER A 427 -26.59 -9.70 34.26
C SER A 427 -27.56 -9.44 35.40
N GLY A 428 -28.85 -9.48 35.08
CA GLY A 428 -29.94 -9.32 36.04
C GLY A 428 -31.24 -9.85 35.48
N GLN A 429 -31.29 -11.15 35.14
CA GLN A 429 -32.56 -11.87 35.09
C GLN A 429 -32.82 -12.47 36.47
N PRO A 430 -33.94 -12.15 37.15
CA PRO A 430 -34.30 -12.80 38.40
C PRO A 430 -34.87 -14.19 38.07
N ASN A 431 -34.17 -15.25 38.47
CA ASN A 431 -34.75 -16.59 38.49
C ASN A 431 -35.85 -16.67 39.58
N PRO A 432 -36.95 -17.42 39.34
CA PRO A 432 -38.04 -17.57 40.30
C PRO A 432 -37.65 -18.47 41.49
N GLU A 433 -38.29 -18.18 42.62
CA GLU A 433 -38.10 -18.76 43.96
C GLU A 433 -38.00 -20.29 44.03
N PRO A 434 -37.18 -20.85 44.95
CA PRO A 434 -37.20 -22.28 45.25
C PRO A 434 -38.25 -22.63 46.32
N ARG A 435 -39.08 -23.63 46.03
CA ARG A 435 -39.98 -24.28 47.00
C ARG A 435 -39.18 -25.08 48.03
N GLU A 436 -39.62 -24.98 49.29
CA GLU A 436 -39.09 -25.66 50.47
C GLU A 436 -39.25 -27.19 50.42
N GLY A 437 -38.25 -27.90 50.96
CA GLY A 437 -38.29 -29.30 51.36
C GLY A 437 -37.05 -29.63 52.22
N PRO A 438 -37.18 -30.25 53.40
CA PRO A 438 -36.07 -30.37 54.35
C PRO A 438 -35.36 -31.72 54.23
N SER A 439 -34.01 -31.72 54.26
CA SER A 439 -33.22 -32.58 55.15
C SER A 439 -31.73 -32.61 54.78
N SER A 440 -30.91 -32.29 55.79
CA SER A 440 -29.63 -32.91 56.16
C SER A 440 -28.45 -32.93 55.18
N GLY A 441 -27.34 -32.34 55.63
CA GLY A 441 -26.02 -32.99 55.59
C GLY A 441 -24.96 -32.31 54.74
N GLU A 442 -23.93 -31.82 55.44
CA GLU A 442 -22.55 -31.57 54.98
C GLU A 442 -22.26 -30.30 54.15
N LEU A 443 -21.55 -29.37 54.79
CA LEU A 443 -20.74 -28.37 54.12
C LEU A 443 -19.68 -29.05 53.25
N LYS A 444 -19.76 -28.85 51.93
CA LYS A 444 -18.60 -28.94 51.03
C LYS A 444 -18.51 -27.66 50.21
N GLU A 445 -17.52 -26.87 50.56
CA GLU A 445 -16.98 -25.75 49.81
C GLU A 445 -16.54 -26.26 48.42
N TYR A 446 -17.36 -26.01 47.40
CA TYR A 446 -16.97 -26.19 46.01
C TYR A 446 -16.58 -24.81 45.46
N GLU A 447 -15.34 -24.40 45.68
CA GLU A 447 -14.73 -23.36 44.86
C GLU A 447 -14.66 -23.91 43.42
N SER A 448 -15.53 -23.38 42.55
CA SER A 448 -15.58 -23.77 41.14
C SER A 448 -14.24 -23.48 40.47
N PHE A 449 -13.64 -24.48 39.84
CA PHE A 449 -12.43 -24.33 39.02
C PHE A 449 -12.63 -23.28 37.92
N SER A 450 -13.87 -23.03 37.50
CA SER A 450 -14.24 -21.99 36.55
C SER A 450 -14.10 -20.57 37.12
N ASP A 451 -14.39 -20.36 38.41
CA ASP A 451 -14.18 -19.07 39.07
C ASP A 451 -12.70 -18.79 39.29
N LYS A 452 -11.91 -19.82 39.64
CA LYS A 452 -10.45 -19.69 39.68
C LYS A 452 -9.84 -19.47 38.30
N LEU A 453 -10.36 -20.11 37.24
CA LEU A 453 -9.88 -19.87 35.88
C LEU A 453 -10.23 -18.46 35.40
N GLN A 454 -11.45 -17.98 35.68
CA GLN A 454 -11.87 -16.62 35.36
C GLN A 454 -11.12 -15.56 36.18
N LEU A 455 -10.80 -15.84 37.45
CA LEU A 455 -9.95 -14.96 38.25
C LEU A 455 -8.50 -14.98 37.79
N VAL A 456 -7.96 -16.13 37.37
CA VAL A 456 -6.61 -16.25 36.81
C VAL A 456 -6.51 -15.60 35.42
N ASP A 457 -7.54 -15.70 34.58
CA ASP A 457 -7.61 -14.97 33.30
C ASP A 457 -7.81 -13.47 33.53
N ARG A 458 -8.58 -13.08 34.56
CA ARG A 458 -8.77 -11.67 34.94
C ARG A 458 -7.50 -11.06 35.56
N ASP A 459 -6.75 -11.81 36.36
CA ASP A 459 -5.46 -11.39 36.90
C ASP A 459 -4.37 -11.36 35.82
N LYS A 460 -4.36 -12.31 34.86
CA LYS A 460 -3.50 -12.23 33.67
C LYS A 460 -3.81 -11.02 32.79
N SER A 461 -5.10 -10.67 32.63
CA SER A 461 -5.50 -9.47 31.88
C SER A 461 -5.23 -8.16 32.63
N LYS A 462 -5.10 -8.18 33.97
CA LYS A 462 -4.61 -7.04 34.76
C LYS A 462 -3.08 -6.91 34.76
N GLU A 463 -2.35 -8.02 34.57
CA GLU A 463 -0.89 -8.00 34.41
C GLU A 463 -0.43 -7.64 32.98
N GLN A 464 -1.28 -7.84 31.96
CA GLN A 464 -0.99 -7.40 30.61
C GLN A 464 -1.23 -5.90 30.45
N ARG A 465 -0.13 -5.13 30.57
CA ARG A 465 -0.11 -3.69 30.28
C ARG A 465 -0.73 -3.39 28.92
N GLU A 466 -1.48 -2.30 28.85
CA GLU A 466 -2.17 -1.91 27.62
C GLU A 466 -1.17 -1.51 26.51
N PRO A 467 -1.45 -1.83 25.24
CA PRO A 467 -0.59 -1.46 24.13
C PRO A 467 -0.45 0.07 24.05
N GLY A 468 0.77 0.54 23.77
CA GLY A 468 1.08 1.98 23.70
C GLY A 468 1.47 2.64 25.03
N GLN A 469 1.52 1.90 26.14
CA GLN A 469 2.12 2.36 27.41
C GLN A 469 3.64 2.08 27.45
N LEU A 470 4.35 2.72 28.39
CA LEU A 470 5.77 2.49 28.59
C LEU A 470 6.05 1.09 29.19
N LYS A 471 7.12 0.44 28.75
CA LYS A 471 7.60 -0.82 29.35
C LYS A 471 8.04 -0.59 30.80
N ALA A 472 7.80 -1.60 31.65
CA ALA A 472 8.11 -1.55 33.08
C ALA A 472 9.58 -1.20 33.39
N ALA A 473 10.50 -1.62 32.52
CA ALA A 473 11.92 -1.36 32.67
C ALA A 473 12.30 0.11 32.45
N PHE A 474 11.52 0.86 31.66
CA PHE A 474 11.83 2.24 31.27
C PHE A 474 11.02 3.29 32.02
N GLU A 475 9.94 2.88 32.67
CA GLU A 475 9.06 3.73 33.49
C GLU A 475 9.82 4.58 34.53
N PRO A 476 10.79 4.05 35.31
CA PRO A 476 11.52 4.88 36.29
C PRO A 476 12.47 5.91 35.65
N TYR A 477 12.81 5.78 34.36
CA TYR A 477 13.70 6.71 33.66
C TYR A 477 12.94 7.76 32.82
N LEU A 478 11.69 7.47 32.46
CA LEU A 478 10.90 8.24 31.50
C LEU A 478 9.50 8.54 32.05
N GLU A 479 9.40 8.78 33.35
CA GLU A 479 8.15 9.07 34.07
C GLU A 479 7.40 10.28 33.48
N PHE A 480 8.11 11.28 32.96
CA PHE A 480 7.48 12.41 32.23
C PHE A 480 6.64 11.98 31.01
N LEU A 481 6.95 10.84 30.38
CA LEU A 481 6.23 10.34 29.21
C LEU A 481 4.97 9.54 29.57
N SER A 482 4.78 9.13 30.83
CA SER A 482 3.58 8.37 31.24
C SER A 482 2.32 9.24 31.36
N ASP A 483 2.45 10.56 31.41
CA ASP A 483 1.32 11.49 31.50
C ASP A 483 0.55 11.66 30.17
N PHE A 484 1.11 11.18 29.06
CA PHE A 484 0.49 11.28 27.73
C PHE A 484 -0.47 10.12 27.45
N TYR A 485 -1.46 10.35 26.57
CA TYR A 485 -2.37 9.30 26.14
C TYR A 485 -1.59 8.14 25.46
N PRO A 486 -1.97 6.88 25.71
CA PRO A 486 -1.29 5.72 25.16
C PRO A 486 -1.29 5.78 23.63
N GLY A 487 -0.10 5.66 23.02
CA GLY A 487 0.12 5.73 21.57
C GLY A 487 0.37 7.13 20.98
N GLU A 488 0.10 8.23 21.71
CA GLU A 488 0.35 9.59 21.22
C GLU A 488 1.87 9.87 21.12
N VAL A 489 2.62 9.49 22.15
CA VAL A 489 4.09 9.58 22.18
C VAL A 489 4.71 8.80 21.03
N VAL A 490 4.19 7.60 20.74
CA VAL A 490 4.67 6.78 19.62
C VAL A 490 4.39 7.45 18.29
N THR A 491 3.21 8.06 18.12
CA THR A 491 2.87 8.80 16.90
C THR A 491 3.83 9.97 16.66
N VAL A 492 4.12 10.76 17.70
CA VAL A 492 5.12 11.84 17.63
C VAL A 492 6.52 11.28 17.35
N ALA A 493 6.89 10.15 17.97
CA ALA A 493 8.16 9.49 17.73
C ALA A 493 8.28 9.01 16.26
N VAL A 494 7.21 8.50 15.65
CA VAL A 494 7.21 8.11 14.22
C VAL A 494 7.36 9.33 13.31
N VAL A 495 6.68 10.45 13.60
CA VAL A 495 6.83 11.68 12.81
C VAL A 495 8.25 12.23 12.92
N THR A 496 8.81 12.28 14.12
CA THR A 496 10.20 12.71 14.33
C THR A 496 11.22 11.76 13.68
N LEU A 497 10.95 10.45 13.66
CA LEU A 497 11.72 9.45 12.92
C LEU A 497 11.70 9.73 11.41
N MET A 498 10.53 10.02 10.83
CA MET A 498 10.41 10.34 9.41
C MET A 498 11.13 11.65 9.07
N VAL A 499 10.96 12.71 9.86
CA VAL A 499 11.62 14.01 9.63
C VAL A 499 13.14 13.87 9.75
N SER A 500 13.63 13.18 10.78
CA SER A 500 15.07 12.93 10.94
C SER A 500 15.64 12.08 9.82
N ALA A 501 14.91 11.07 9.32
CA ALA A 501 15.30 10.27 8.16
C ALA A 501 15.39 11.13 6.88
N ILE A 502 14.39 11.98 6.61
CA ILE A 502 14.41 12.91 5.47
C ILE A 502 15.63 13.84 5.54
N CYS A 503 15.89 14.44 6.69
CA CYS A 503 17.03 15.32 6.88
C CYS A 503 18.36 14.58 6.74
N LEU A 504 18.50 13.40 7.35
CA LEU A 504 19.69 12.55 7.28
C LEU A 504 19.99 12.16 5.83
N CYS A 505 19.00 11.63 5.10
CA CYS A 505 19.14 11.25 3.71
C CYS A 505 19.44 12.46 2.81
N SER A 506 18.83 13.62 3.07
CA SER A 506 19.09 14.86 2.32
C SER A 506 20.54 15.32 2.48
N ILE A 507 21.08 15.26 3.70
CA ILE A 507 22.49 15.57 3.96
C ILE A 507 23.40 14.56 3.26
N LEU A 508 23.10 13.27 3.36
CA LEU A 508 23.91 12.22 2.71
C LEU A 508 23.96 12.37 1.18
N VAL A 509 22.86 12.78 0.55
CA VAL A 509 22.77 12.87 -0.92
C VAL A 509 23.27 14.22 -1.44
N PHE A 510 22.89 15.34 -0.81
CA PHE A 510 23.15 16.69 -1.32
C PHE A 510 24.23 17.48 -0.56
N GLY A 511 24.63 17.01 0.63
CA GLY A 511 25.50 17.77 1.54
C GLY A 511 26.87 18.09 0.96
N ASN A 512 27.45 17.15 0.21
CA ASN A 512 28.78 17.33 -0.40
C ASN A 512 28.73 17.95 -1.81
N THR A 513 27.64 17.72 -2.56
CA THR A 513 27.54 18.06 -3.99
C THR A 513 26.89 19.42 -4.25
N HIS A 514 25.86 19.79 -3.51
CA HIS A 514 25.08 21.01 -3.78
C HIS A 514 25.15 22.05 -2.66
N LEU A 515 25.21 21.63 -1.39
CA LEU A 515 25.26 22.58 -0.28
C LEU A 515 26.68 23.08 0.03
N HIS A 516 27.73 22.45 -0.52
CA HIS A 516 29.14 22.77 -0.22
C HIS A 516 29.40 23.05 1.26
N LEU A 517 28.77 22.26 2.14
CA LEU A 517 28.86 22.48 3.59
C LEU A 517 30.32 22.28 4.03
N PRO A 518 30.85 23.15 4.92
CA PRO A 518 32.15 22.89 5.52
C PRO A 518 32.07 21.56 6.30
N THR A 519 33.17 20.79 6.26
CA THR A 519 33.22 19.40 6.76
C THR A 519 32.75 19.24 8.21
N TRP A 520 33.03 20.23 9.07
CA TRP A 520 32.55 20.25 10.46
C TRP A 520 31.02 20.37 10.56
N SER A 521 30.39 21.23 9.74
CA SER A 521 28.94 21.44 9.73
C SER A 521 28.21 20.23 9.15
N TYR A 522 28.74 19.67 8.06
CA TYR A 522 28.25 18.42 7.47
C TYR A 522 28.27 17.27 8.50
N SER A 523 29.40 17.09 9.19
CA SER A 523 29.55 16.01 10.18
C SER A 523 28.64 16.22 11.39
N LEU A 524 28.53 17.46 11.88
CA LEU A 524 27.64 17.81 13.00
C LEU A 524 26.17 17.53 12.68
N LEU A 525 25.69 17.96 11.51
CA LEU A 525 24.30 17.72 11.10
C LEU A 525 24.03 16.23 10.91
N LEU A 526 24.97 15.48 10.33
CA LEU A 526 24.86 14.04 10.16
C LEU A 526 24.75 13.32 11.51
N VAL A 527 25.59 13.70 12.48
CA VAL A 527 25.51 13.16 13.85
C VAL A 527 24.17 13.54 14.51
N LEU A 528 23.74 14.80 14.42
CA LEU A 528 22.51 15.29 15.03
C LEU A 528 21.27 14.53 14.53
N PHE A 529 21.10 14.39 13.22
CA PHE A 529 19.93 13.68 12.67
C PHE A 529 20.03 12.18 12.85
N SER A 530 21.23 11.59 12.86
CA SER A 530 21.40 10.18 13.22
C SER A 530 21.03 9.91 14.68
N LEU A 531 21.39 10.83 15.59
CA LEU A 531 21.00 10.75 17.00
C LEU A 531 19.48 10.91 17.16
N GLY A 532 18.87 11.87 16.48
CA GLY A 532 17.42 12.04 16.46
C GLY A 532 16.68 10.78 15.96
N PHE A 533 17.18 10.18 14.89
CA PHE A 533 16.65 8.92 14.36
C PHE A 533 16.77 7.77 15.38
N LEU A 534 17.95 7.58 15.98
CA LEU A 534 18.19 6.54 16.98
C LEU A 534 17.35 6.76 18.25
N LEU A 535 17.24 8.01 18.73
CA LEU A 535 16.41 8.35 19.88
C LEU A 535 14.92 8.06 19.61
N SER A 536 14.41 8.42 18.45
CA SER A 536 13.03 8.11 18.07
C SER A 536 12.78 6.59 18.01
N LEU A 537 13.74 5.83 17.50
CA LEU A 537 13.67 4.37 17.43
C LEU A 537 13.72 3.73 18.82
N LEU A 538 14.56 4.24 19.72
CA LEU A 538 14.62 3.82 21.12
C LEU A 538 13.33 4.14 21.87
N LEU A 539 12.75 5.33 21.65
CA LEU A 539 11.46 5.71 22.23
C LEU A 539 10.34 4.75 21.78
N ILE A 540 10.25 4.43 20.49
CA ILE A 540 9.27 3.46 19.99
C ILE A 540 9.54 2.07 20.59
N TRP A 541 10.81 1.67 20.72
CA TRP A 541 11.18 0.38 21.31
C TRP A 541 10.86 0.28 22.82
N ALA A 542 10.85 1.42 23.53
CA ALA A 542 10.55 1.51 24.96
C ALA A 542 9.05 1.36 25.29
N HIS A 543 8.16 1.43 24.31
CA HIS A 543 6.71 1.23 24.51
C HIS A 543 6.30 -0.24 24.32
N GLU A 544 5.18 -0.64 24.91
CA GLU A 544 4.61 -1.99 24.79
C GLU A 544 3.86 -2.17 23.47
N GLN A 545 4.16 -3.29 22.79
CA GLN A 545 3.61 -3.64 21.47
C GLN A 545 2.37 -4.50 21.60
N GLN A 546 1.40 -4.30 20.71
CA GLN A 546 0.27 -5.20 20.56
C GLN A 546 0.71 -6.53 19.89
N HIS A 547 0.70 -7.60 20.67
CA HIS A 547 0.94 -8.97 20.19
C HIS A 547 -0.39 -9.66 19.87
N SER A 548 -0.56 -10.11 18.64
CA SER A 548 -1.67 -10.96 18.20
C SER A 548 -1.13 -12.31 17.78
N THR A 549 -1.70 -13.38 18.34
CA THR A 549 -1.33 -14.76 18.04
C THR A 549 -1.99 -15.31 16.77
N GLN A 550 -3.00 -14.59 16.23
CA GLN A 550 -3.83 -15.08 15.13
C GLN A 550 -3.41 -14.56 13.74
N THR A 551 -2.69 -13.44 13.68
CA THR A 551 -2.29 -12.75 12.44
C THR A 551 -0.78 -12.74 12.24
N PHE A 552 -0.31 -12.77 11.00
CA PHE A 552 1.11 -12.57 10.70
C PHE A 552 1.61 -11.23 11.26
N GLN A 553 2.79 -11.25 11.87
CA GLN A 553 3.44 -10.10 12.47
C GLN A 553 4.86 -9.99 11.91
N ILE A 554 5.24 -8.81 11.43
CA ILE A 554 6.60 -8.52 10.97
C ILE A 554 7.58 -8.70 12.14
N PRO A 555 8.72 -9.37 11.92
CA PRO A 555 9.76 -9.49 12.93
C PRO A 555 10.53 -8.17 13.10
N LEU A 556 11.11 -7.96 14.29
CA LEU A 556 12.01 -6.84 14.58
C LEU A 556 11.36 -5.44 14.47
N VAL A 557 10.09 -5.27 14.84
CA VAL A 557 9.50 -3.93 15.00
C VAL A 557 10.10 -3.26 16.24
N PRO A 558 10.57 -1.99 16.18
CA PRO A 558 10.39 -1.01 15.09
C PRO A 558 11.51 -0.92 14.05
N LEU A 559 12.56 -1.74 14.14
CA LEU A 559 13.73 -1.68 13.26
C LEU A 559 13.40 -1.96 11.78
N SER A 560 12.60 -2.98 11.49
CA SER A 560 12.32 -3.37 10.11
C SER A 560 11.50 -2.33 9.32
N PRO A 561 10.41 -1.72 9.84
CA PRO A 561 9.74 -0.63 9.13
C PRO A 561 10.59 0.65 9.11
N ALA A 562 11.37 0.94 10.16
CA ALA A 562 12.26 2.10 10.17
C ALA A 562 13.37 2.02 9.10
N LEU A 563 13.93 0.82 8.88
CA LEU A 563 14.88 0.58 7.80
C LEU A 563 14.21 0.74 6.42
N SER A 564 12.98 0.28 6.26
CA SER A 564 12.19 0.51 5.04
C SER A 564 12.00 2.01 4.76
N ILE A 565 11.65 2.79 5.79
CA ILE A 565 11.48 4.25 5.69
C ILE A 565 12.77 4.93 5.21
N ILE A 566 13.92 4.64 5.84
CA ILE A 566 15.21 5.23 5.42
C ILE A 566 15.55 4.85 3.98
N LEU A 567 15.43 3.58 3.60
CA LEU A 567 15.77 3.12 2.26
C LEU A 567 14.87 3.77 1.21
N ASN A 568 13.56 3.84 1.45
CA ASN A 568 12.63 4.47 0.53
C ASN A 568 12.94 5.96 0.36
N ILE A 569 13.18 6.69 1.46
CA ILE A 569 13.57 8.11 1.43
C ILE A 569 14.88 8.30 0.65
N TYR A 570 15.90 7.48 0.93
CA TYR A 570 17.17 7.56 0.22
C TYR A 570 16.99 7.37 -1.29
N LEU A 571 16.21 6.37 -1.72
CA LEU A 571 15.93 6.11 -3.14
C LEU A 571 15.13 7.25 -3.79
N MET A 572 14.16 7.84 -3.08
CA MET A 572 13.40 9.00 -3.58
C MET A 572 14.31 10.20 -3.87
N LEU A 573 15.33 10.45 -3.04
CA LEU A 573 16.26 11.56 -3.22
C LEU A 573 17.27 11.34 -4.35
N LYS A 574 17.43 10.11 -4.85
CA LYS A 574 18.26 9.80 -6.02
C LYS A 574 17.53 9.98 -7.36
N LEU A 575 16.22 10.25 -7.32
CA LEU A 575 15.44 10.54 -8.53
C LEU A 575 15.69 11.97 -9.03
N SER A 576 15.41 12.19 -10.32
CA SER A 576 15.55 13.50 -10.97
C SER A 576 14.69 14.58 -10.33
N TYR A 577 15.17 15.83 -10.34
CA TYR A 577 14.38 16.98 -9.87
C TYR A 577 13.07 17.17 -10.67
N MET A 578 13.07 16.78 -11.95
CA MET A 578 11.87 16.82 -12.79
C MET A 578 10.77 15.90 -12.27
N THR A 579 11.16 14.77 -11.69
CA THR A 579 10.24 13.81 -11.07
C THR A 579 9.52 14.43 -9.87
N TRP A 580 10.26 15.16 -9.03
CA TRP A 580 9.69 15.90 -7.90
C TRP A 580 8.72 17.00 -8.33
N LEU A 581 9.04 17.73 -9.40
CA LEU A 581 8.15 18.76 -9.94
C LEU A 581 6.83 18.15 -10.44
N ARG A 582 6.89 17.07 -11.24
CA ARG A 582 5.71 16.35 -11.72
C ARG A 582 4.84 15.84 -10.57
N PHE A 583 5.48 15.29 -9.56
CA PHE A 583 4.83 14.77 -8.36
C PHE A 583 4.16 15.88 -7.53
N ALA A 584 4.81 17.02 -7.35
CA ALA A 584 4.23 18.16 -6.65
C ALA A 584 2.97 18.70 -7.37
N VAL A 585 3.01 18.81 -8.70
CA VAL A 585 1.83 19.22 -9.50
C VAL A 585 0.69 18.23 -9.33
N TRP A 586 0.96 16.92 -9.37
CA TRP A 586 -0.04 15.89 -9.17
C TRP A 586 -0.66 15.91 -7.77
N LEU A 587 0.17 16.03 -6.73
CA LEU A 587 -0.31 16.14 -5.35
C LEU A 587 -1.18 17.39 -5.16
N LEU A 588 -0.80 18.51 -5.78
CA LEU A 588 -1.61 19.74 -5.73
C LEU A 588 -2.98 19.54 -6.38
N LEU A 589 -3.05 18.83 -7.52
CA LEU A 589 -4.33 18.49 -8.14
C LEU A 589 -5.19 17.59 -7.23
N GLY A 590 -4.58 16.62 -6.54
CA GLY A 590 -5.25 15.80 -5.54
C GLY A 590 -5.82 16.62 -4.39
N LEU A 591 -5.01 17.52 -3.82
CA LEU A 591 -5.45 18.41 -2.74
C LEU A 591 -6.63 19.29 -3.19
N LEU A 592 -6.63 19.79 -4.43
CA LEU A 592 -7.76 20.53 -4.98
C LEU A 592 -9.03 19.68 -5.04
N VAL A 593 -8.92 18.41 -5.45
CA VAL A 593 -10.07 17.48 -5.46
C VAL A 593 -10.56 17.18 -4.04
N TYR A 594 -9.65 16.96 -3.09
CA TYR A 594 -10.02 16.67 -1.70
C TYR A 594 -10.73 17.86 -1.03
N PHE A 595 -10.14 19.06 -1.09
CA PHE A 595 -10.74 20.25 -0.48
C PHE A 595 -11.99 20.74 -1.23
N GLY A 596 -12.06 20.51 -2.54
CA GLY A 596 -13.22 20.86 -3.36
C GLY A 596 -14.40 19.91 -3.19
N TYR A 597 -14.16 18.61 -3.02
CA TYR A 597 -15.21 17.59 -3.02
C TYR A 597 -15.13 16.64 -1.81
N GLY A 598 -13.97 16.01 -1.59
CA GLY A 598 -13.81 14.89 -0.64
C GLY A 598 -14.16 15.23 0.80
N ILE A 599 -13.65 16.34 1.33
CA ILE A 599 -13.89 16.77 2.73
C ILE A 599 -15.38 17.01 3.04
N TRP A 600 -16.17 17.38 2.02
CA TRP A 600 -17.60 17.68 2.17
C TRP A 600 -18.47 16.43 2.02
N HIS A 601 -18.03 15.46 1.22
CA HIS A 601 -18.79 14.26 0.88
C HIS A 601 -18.37 13.00 1.64
N SER A 602 -17.30 13.06 2.44
CA SER A 602 -16.86 11.98 3.33
C SER A 602 -18.03 11.41 4.15
N LYS A 603 -18.20 10.07 4.10
CA LYS A 603 -19.21 9.37 4.90
C LYS A 603 -18.94 9.50 6.40
N GLU A 604 -17.68 9.53 6.80
CA GLU A 604 -17.28 9.66 8.21
C GLU A 604 -17.70 11.02 8.78
N ASN A 605 -17.67 12.07 7.95
CA ASN A 605 -18.21 13.39 8.29
C ASN A 605 -19.72 13.36 8.61
N ARG A 606 -20.47 12.40 8.05
CA ARG A 606 -21.91 12.25 8.29
C ARG A 606 -22.23 11.35 9.48
N ARG A 607 -21.28 10.50 9.89
CA ARG A 607 -21.39 9.58 11.03
C ARG A 607 -21.15 10.27 12.37
N GLU A 608 -20.37 11.35 12.41
CA GLU A 608 -20.24 12.17 13.63
C GLU A 608 -21.64 12.64 14.09
N PRO A 609 -22.10 12.24 15.30
CA PRO A 609 -23.36 12.71 15.82
C PRO A 609 -23.28 14.24 15.90
N ARG A 610 -24.14 14.93 15.14
CA ARG A 610 -24.38 16.35 15.37
C ARG A 610 -24.66 16.48 16.87
N PRO A 611 -23.99 17.40 17.60
CA PRO A 611 -24.34 17.62 18.99
C PRO A 611 -25.82 17.98 19.00
N GLN A 612 -26.67 17.02 19.40
CA GLN A 612 -28.04 17.33 19.72
C GLN A 612 -27.92 18.38 20.83
N PRO A 613 -28.55 19.55 20.69
CA PRO A 613 -28.69 20.41 21.84
C PRO A 613 -29.41 19.55 22.86
N VAL A 614 -28.68 19.08 23.88
CA VAL A 614 -29.30 18.56 25.08
C VAL A 614 -30.05 19.76 25.61
N SER A 615 -31.32 19.91 25.21
CA SER A 615 -32.23 20.83 25.84
C SER A 615 -32.38 20.28 27.24
N ALA A 616 -31.52 20.76 28.15
CA ALA A 616 -31.70 20.56 29.57
C ALA A 616 -33.10 21.12 29.88
N ARG A 617 -34.07 20.22 29.97
CA ARG A 617 -35.43 20.57 30.36
C ARG A 617 -35.36 20.75 31.87
N TYR A 618 -34.99 21.95 32.30
CA TYR A 618 -35.01 22.30 33.71
C TYR A 618 -36.46 22.24 34.18
N VAL A 619 -36.78 21.22 34.98
CA VAL A 619 -38.03 21.21 35.75
C VAL A 619 -37.77 22.11 36.95
N VAL A 620 -38.16 23.37 36.82
CA VAL A 620 -38.18 24.30 37.95
C VAL A 620 -39.36 23.89 38.83
N PHE A 621 -39.08 23.22 39.94
CA PHE A 621 -40.08 22.99 40.98
C PHE A 621 -40.34 24.31 41.71
N PRO A 622 -41.60 24.76 41.81
CA PRO A 622 -41.92 25.95 42.57
C PRO A 622 -41.79 25.65 44.07
N GLY A 623 -40.72 26.17 44.67
CA GLY A 623 -40.64 26.58 46.07
C GLY A 623 -40.63 25.49 47.15
N GLY A 624 -39.49 25.34 47.82
CA GLY A 624 -39.44 24.85 49.20
C GLY A 624 -38.28 23.93 49.55
N SER A 625 -37.31 24.46 50.28
CA SER A 625 -36.23 23.81 51.05
C SER A 625 -35.12 23.03 50.31
N LEU A 626 -33.89 23.48 50.59
CA LEU A 626 -32.61 22.86 50.26
C LEU A 626 -32.46 21.49 50.93
N GLU A 627 -32.48 20.41 50.15
CA GLU A 627 -31.62 19.25 50.37
C GLU A 627 -31.13 18.73 49.00
N GLU A 628 -29.83 18.82 48.81
CA GLU A 628 -29.10 18.38 47.63
C GLU A 628 -28.97 16.85 47.66
N ARG A 629 -29.80 16.15 46.90
CA ARG A 629 -29.54 14.75 46.51
C ARG A 629 -29.69 14.62 45.00
N VAL A 630 -28.55 14.56 44.32
CA VAL A 630 -28.46 14.14 42.92
C VAL A 630 -28.87 12.68 42.83
N GLN A 631 -29.97 12.39 42.14
CA GLN A 631 -30.40 11.02 41.85
C GLN A 631 -30.39 10.83 40.33
N ALA A 632 -29.59 9.87 39.86
CA ALA A 632 -29.55 9.49 38.45
C ALA A 632 -30.89 8.83 38.07
N VAL A 633 -31.60 9.42 37.11
CA VAL A 633 -32.86 8.89 36.58
C VAL A 633 -32.55 7.65 35.74
N GLN A 634 -32.98 6.47 36.20
CA GLN A 634 -33.10 5.27 35.35
C GLN A 634 -34.28 5.43 34.38
N PRO A 635 -34.21 4.90 33.15
CA PRO A 635 -35.35 4.90 32.24
C PRO A 635 -36.43 3.93 32.75
N SER A 636 -37.66 4.42 32.86
CA SER A 636 -38.82 3.69 33.34
C SER A 636 -39.20 2.51 32.44
N SER A 637 -39.36 1.33 33.04
CA SER A 637 -40.06 0.17 32.48
C SER A 637 -41.54 0.51 32.25
N GLN A 638 -42.04 0.23 31.04
CA GLN A 638 -43.48 0.28 30.75
C GLN A 638 -44.18 -0.93 31.41
N PRO A 639 -45.31 -0.74 32.11
CA PRO A 639 -46.23 -1.84 32.41
C PRO A 639 -47.32 -1.97 31.34
N ALA A 640 -47.58 -3.22 30.96
CA ALA A 640 -48.70 -3.64 30.13
C ALA A 640 -50.05 -3.28 30.77
N THR A 641 -51.03 -2.86 29.95
CA THR A 641 -52.45 -2.82 30.34
C THR A 641 -53.35 -3.19 29.15
N GLY A 642 -54.02 -4.34 29.28
CA GLY A 642 -55.44 -4.62 28.99
C GLY A 642 -56.11 -4.17 27.68
N LEU A 643 -56.56 -5.17 26.91
CA LEU A 643 -57.69 -5.15 25.96
C LEU A 643 -58.98 -4.54 26.56
N PRO A 644 -59.90 -4.03 25.72
CA PRO A 644 -61.00 -4.90 25.27
C PRO A 644 -61.31 -4.82 23.76
N ASP A 645 -61.88 -5.92 23.28
CA ASP A 645 -62.41 -6.15 21.93
C ASP A 645 -63.41 -5.08 21.45
N THR A 646 -63.40 -4.81 20.14
CA THR A 646 -64.63 -4.61 19.34
C THR A 646 -64.34 -4.79 17.86
N ASP A 647 -65.28 -5.47 17.22
CA ASP A 647 -65.30 -5.99 15.85
C ASP A 647 -65.24 -4.94 14.72
N THR A 648 -65.07 -5.51 13.51
CA THR A 648 -65.56 -5.11 12.17
C THR A 648 -64.68 -4.30 11.19
N ASP A 649 -64.50 -4.97 10.04
CA ASP A 649 -64.53 -4.52 8.64
C ASP A 649 -63.27 -4.04 7.90
N ASP A 650 -62.82 -4.92 6.98
CA ASP A 650 -62.62 -4.69 5.54
C ASP A 650 -62.19 -3.28 5.08
N CYS A 651 -61.01 -3.18 4.45
CA CYS A 651 -60.94 -2.86 3.01
C CYS A 651 -59.51 -2.98 2.45
N LYS A 652 -59.41 -3.71 1.34
CA LYS A 652 -58.29 -3.76 0.38
C LYS A 652 -57.96 -2.38 -0.21
N ARG A 653 -56.68 -2.10 -0.44
CA ARG A 653 -56.10 -1.94 -1.80
C ARG A 653 -54.58 -1.90 -1.78
#